data_AF-B1VQB3-F1
#
_entry.id   AF-B1VQB3-F1
#
_cell.length_a   1.000
_cell.length_b   1.000
_cell.length_c   1.000
_cell.angle_alpha   90.00
_cell.angle_beta   90.00
_cell.angle_gamma   90.00
#
_symmetry.space_group_name_H-M   'P 1'
#
loop_
_entity.id
_entity.type
_entity.pdbx_description
1 polymer ?
#
loop_
_entity_poly.entity_id
_entity_poly.type
_entity_poly.pdbx_seq_one_letter_code
_entity_poly.pdbx_strand_id
1 'polypeptide(L)'
;MKIFGRIAAAVVAVSLLLLGVAAPTSAAPGEIQGKKFATWNLQGGTDGTDSKWTTGVQRLVFGYGSEVSAHNVVALQEAGSRPPGTHRNIVASSVIAGQTYEVAETLWQVDGEHRYIYFMETDPTGHRVNLAMVTDRVPDAVYIVPGSSSIERSRPSFGVRFGSNIFWTVHALSGGGNDAPAYIRNMNALAGVHYSWLAMGDFNQDPAALRERMPRGGTDFPLAHVEDSGDNTYQGASELDYAVGSIDLAAGVTAHVLPNLAGSDHWPVEFRPLPELSDEDVAVRVMPVGDSITYGVGSLDVNGYREELYGGLAYMDLDPDFIGSNSSGSMGDPQHNGHRGYKIDDITEIVKRDTGVMRPNVVTLMAGTNDVQSNADVAGAPARLGKMIDTLQAESPGVAIAVATLVPIKNDPAAQTRRDAFNVEVRALVKDRQARGQRVELAEFGPMTDAMLFDRLHPNDRGYAYMAEEFFQAVMTMRAKGWIEKAGSGGDGSGCPAPGGGWGELGRIAQGPAEAAAKDVHGEVRLPDLNGDGRADYAVLTKSGEVYLWTRTTEGWSNRGRVADGTGAAADRVRFADMDGDGDDDYLVVDDEGVVTAWRNDGVADRGGAWKAMGVIADRSGNTVPQELGPGKYVQFADIDGDGDDDYLVVHPHEVLGQKGVIWGWLNDGVFQHGRSAWKFVGWIGHHKSDSEGPADVRLADMDGDGDADYLIVSESGAVNVRRNNLGSDPEKWLYEWGESSPIAKGTGIGGSSVLLADADADGDADYFTRLPDGTVNWWENDEVATRPDWEHGFIRKGLYADHLKDPAAFARTVHFADMDADGDADYVVVGSKGEAWGWRNDDVAERGTNAWIRMGLIAEGVTPSTAERIVFADYDGDGYDDYLVVNDRNGATRAWHNEGVFTKGVTAWTSRGTMAHGPAAAAHGEVRFADIDADGRDDYLVVAPDHSVQAWKNQGTNAGDGGGWATPVLLARPSTYGAGQQTMFANLNCDGRADYVLRDPAANNLLYGWFNLGDFTNNWSPKKKVAHGVAMGFPVDIHLADLSGDGADDYLVVDPENGATRAWLNKGGNQADPG
;
A
#
# COMPACT_ATOMS: atom_id res chain seq x y z
N MET A 1 -45.22 42.83 -20.33
CA MET A 1 -45.27 42.64 -21.79
C MET A 1 -44.68 41.26 -22.10
N LYS A 2 -45.53 40.30 -22.52
CA LYS A 2 -45.25 38.97 -23.14
C LYS A 2 -44.44 37.93 -22.32
N ILE A 3 -44.67 36.61 -22.31
CA ILE A 3 -45.75 35.62 -22.60
C ILE A 3 -45.13 34.24 -22.25
N PHE A 4 -45.87 33.36 -21.53
CA PHE A 4 -45.93 31.86 -21.49
C PHE A 4 -44.67 30.96 -21.71
N GLY A 5 -44.49 29.79 -21.08
CA GLY A 5 -45.33 28.99 -20.18
C GLY A 5 -44.75 27.61 -19.82
N ARG A 6 -45.26 27.04 -18.70
CA ARG A 6 -45.48 25.62 -18.30
C ARG A 6 -44.53 24.51 -18.78
N ILE A 7 -44.03 23.71 -17.83
CA ILE A 7 -44.46 22.30 -17.57
C ILE A 7 -44.03 21.93 -16.13
N ALA A 8 -44.96 21.32 -15.40
CA ALA A 8 -44.78 20.81 -14.04
C ALA A 8 -44.22 19.38 -14.07
N ALA A 9 -43.18 19.11 -13.29
CA ALA A 9 -42.78 17.76 -12.91
C ALA A 9 -43.15 17.57 -11.43
N ALA A 10 -44.17 16.75 -11.17
CA ALA A 10 -44.56 16.36 -9.83
C ALA A 10 -43.54 15.34 -9.30
N VAL A 11 -42.77 15.74 -8.28
CA VAL A 11 -41.98 14.83 -7.45
C VAL A 11 -42.98 14.06 -6.57
N VAL A 12 -43.16 12.77 -6.84
CA VAL A 12 -43.84 11.86 -5.92
C VAL A 12 -42.85 11.51 -4.82
N ALA A 13 -42.99 12.18 -3.68
CA ALA A 13 -42.28 11.82 -2.46
C ALA A 13 -42.92 10.55 -1.88
N VAL A 14 -42.20 9.43 -1.96
CA VAL A 14 -42.52 8.23 -1.17
C VAL A 14 -42.09 8.52 0.27
N SER A 15 -43.07 8.75 1.14
CA SER A 15 -42.83 8.92 2.57
C SER A 15 -42.62 7.55 3.23
N LEU A 16 -41.37 7.16 3.45
CA LEU A 16 -41.02 6.09 4.40
C LEU A 16 -40.99 6.67 5.81
N LEU A 17 -42.01 6.36 6.61
CA LEU A 17 -41.95 6.51 8.06
C LEU A 17 -40.98 5.46 8.62
N LEU A 18 -39.72 5.85 8.84
CA LEU A 18 -38.77 5.08 9.64
C LEU A 18 -39.10 5.26 11.12
N LEU A 19 -39.71 4.24 11.74
CA LEU A 19 -39.62 4.03 13.18
C LEU A 19 -38.21 3.51 13.47
N GLY A 20 -37.44 4.27 14.26
CA GLY A 20 -36.06 3.98 14.59
C GLY A 20 -35.89 2.64 15.30
N VAL A 21 -35.38 1.66 14.56
CA VAL A 21 -34.59 0.54 15.07
C VAL A 21 -33.24 0.71 14.40
N ALA A 22 -32.17 0.73 15.19
CA ALA A 22 -30.81 0.77 14.66
C ALA A 22 -30.63 -0.41 13.69
N ALA A 23 -30.33 -0.11 12.42
CA ALA A 23 -29.96 -1.14 11.46
C ALA A 23 -28.55 -1.63 11.82
N PRO A 24 -28.28 -2.94 11.76
CA PRO A 24 -26.92 -3.45 11.93
C PRO A 24 -26.01 -2.87 10.84
N THR A 25 -24.80 -2.50 11.24
CA THR A 25 -23.67 -2.20 10.34
C THR A 25 -23.13 -3.54 9.83
N SER A 26 -23.10 -3.70 8.51
CA SER A 26 -22.70 -4.87 7.70
C SER A 26 -23.46 -6.19 7.95
N ALA A 27 -23.75 -6.91 6.87
CA ALA A 27 -24.47 -8.17 6.89
C ALA A 27 -23.51 -9.34 7.16
N ALA A 28 -23.93 -10.29 8.01
CA ALA A 28 -23.20 -11.54 8.18
C ALA A 28 -23.71 -12.58 7.15
N PRO A 29 -22.83 -13.17 6.31
CA PRO A 29 -23.13 -14.37 5.53
C PRO A 29 -23.74 -15.52 6.37
N GLY A 30 -23.50 -15.53 7.68
CA GLY A 30 -24.08 -16.46 8.66
C GLY A 30 -25.62 -16.49 8.68
N GLU A 31 -26.33 -15.40 8.34
CA GLU A 31 -27.80 -15.40 8.41
C GLU A 31 -28.48 -16.33 7.39
N ILE A 32 -27.81 -16.59 6.26
CA ILE A 32 -28.32 -17.51 5.23
C ILE A 32 -27.80 -18.94 5.38
N GLN A 33 -26.91 -19.21 6.32
CA GLN A 33 -26.27 -20.51 6.44
C GLN A 33 -27.26 -21.64 6.73
N GLY A 34 -27.06 -22.76 6.04
CA GLY A 34 -27.95 -23.92 6.08
C GLY A 34 -29.36 -23.66 5.51
N LYS A 35 -29.61 -22.50 4.88
CA LYS A 35 -30.86 -22.21 4.15
C LYS A 35 -30.76 -22.64 2.70
N LYS A 36 -31.90 -22.74 2.02
CA LYS A 36 -32.00 -23.05 0.59
C LYS A 36 -33.03 -22.14 -0.04
N PHE A 37 -32.70 -21.60 -1.20
CA PHE A 37 -33.59 -20.73 -1.95
C PHE A 37 -33.85 -21.31 -3.33
N ALA A 38 -34.96 -20.95 -3.96
CA ALA A 38 -35.22 -21.39 -5.33
C ALA A 38 -36.02 -20.36 -6.12
N THR A 39 -35.91 -20.43 -7.44
CA THR A 39 -36.81 -19.72 -8.35
C THR A 39 -37.42 -20.66 -9.38
N TRP A 40 -38.64 -20.34 -9.83
CA TRP A 40 -39.27 -21.06 -10.92
C TRP A 40 -40.36 -20.26 -11.66
N ASN A 41 -40.22 -20.15 -12.99
CA ASN A 41 -41.30 -19.71 -13.86
C ASN A 41 -42.31 -20.85 -14.15
N LEU A 42 -43.57 -20.64 -13.76
CA LEU A 42 -44.65 -21.60 -13.85
C LEU A 42 -45.45 -21.56 -15.17
N GLN A 43 -45.09 -20.73 -16.15
CA GLN A 43 -45.75 -20.66 -17.47
C GLN A 43 -47.28 -20.36 -17.43
N GLY A 44 -47.71 -19.63 -16.40
CA GLY A 44 -49.08 -19.14 -16.29
C GLY A 44 -50.04 -20.19 -15.74
N GLY A 45 -49.83 -20.58 -14.48
CA GLY A 45 -50.57 -21.64 -13.81
C GLY A 45 -52.09 -21.59 -14.05
N THR A 46 -52.66 -22.72 -14.47
CA THR A 46 -54.10 -22.86 -14.72
C THR A 46 -54.91 -22.88 -13.42
N ASP A 47 -56.06 -22.20 -13.41
CA ASP A 47 -57.04 -22.22 -12.32
C ASP A 47 -57.56 -23.64 -12.03
N GLY A 48 -57.19 -24.22 -10.89
CA GLY A 48 -57.78 -25.49 -10.45
C GLY A 48 -56.98 -26.27 -9.40
N THR A 49 -57.66 -27.24 -8.77
CA THR A 49 -57.15 -28.10 -7.68
C THR A 49 -55.99 -29.03 -8.07
N ASP A 50 -55.65 -29.13 -9.35
CA ASP A 50 -54.45 -29.77 -9.91
C ASP A 50 -53.60 -28.73 -10.67
N SER A 51 -53.09 -27.73 -9.95
CA SER A 51 -52.19 -26.74 -10.52
C SER A 51 -50.73 -27.15 -10.34
N LYS A 52 -49.81 -26.47 -11.04
CA LYS A 52 -48.37 -26.60 -10.79
C LYS A 52 -48.02 -26.32 -9.32
N TRP A 53 -48.89 -25.65 -8.55
CA TRP A 53 -48.77 -25.52 -7.10
C TRP A 53 -48.77 -26.85 -6.35
N THR A 54 -49.71 -27.76 -6.65
CA THR A 54 -49.83 -29.05 -5.94
C THR A 54 -48.96 -30.15 -6.53
N THR A 55 -48.67 -30.09 -7.83
CA THR A 55 -47.87 -31.11 -8.54
C THR A 55 -46.37 -30.82 -8.56
N GLY A 56 -45.96 -29.54 -8.52
CA GLY A 56 -44.58 -29.09 -8.60
C GLY A 56 -44.12 -28.26 -7.41
N VAL A 57 -44.73 -27.10 -7.17
CA VAL A 57 -44.29 -26.16 -6.11
C VAL A 57 -44.32 -26.83 -4.74
N GLN A 58 -45.32 -27.67 -4.44
CA GLN A 58 -45.36 -28.43 -3.20
C GLN A 58 -44.12 -29.31 -3.01
N ARG A 59 -43.64 -29.97 -4.08
CA ARG A 59 -42.42 -30.80 -4.05
C ARG A 59 -41.16 -29.95 -3.86
N LEU A 60 -41.14 -28.74 -4.44
CA LEU A 60 -40.04 -27.80 -4.28
C LEU A 60 -39.98 -27.24 -2.84
N VAL A 61 -41.12 -26.85 -2.28
CA VAL A 61 -41.20 -26.16 -0.99
C VAL A 61 -41.08 -27.13 0.21
N PHE A 62 -41.67 -28.32 0.12
CA PHE A 62 -41.66 -29.31 1.21
C PHE A 62 -40.61 -30.42 1.00
N GLY A 63 -39.94 -30.44 -0.15
CA GLY A 63 -39.06 -31.52 -0.55
C GLY A 63 -39.83 -32.74 -1.09
N TYR A 64 -39.13 -33.58 -1.85
CA TYR A 64 -39.68 -34.80 -2.41
C TYR A 64 -38.59 -35.86 -2.64
N GLY A 65 -38.69 -36.97 -1.91
CA GLY A 65 -37.72 -38.07 -1.99
C GLY A 65 -36.29 -37.62 -1.66
N SER A 66 -35.31 -38.33 -2.21
CA SER A 66 -33.89 -37.95 -2.11
C SER A 66 -33.44 -36.96 -3.20
N GLU A 67 -34.33 -36.60 -4.13
CA GLU A 67 -33.98 -35.83 -5.32
C GLU A 67 -34.11 -34.31 -5.11
N VAL A 68 -35.06 -33.86 -4.28
CA VAL A 68 -35.29 -32.44 -4.00
C VAL A 68 -35.52 -32.25 -2.51
N SER A 69 -34.73 -31.42 -1.85
CA SER A 69 -34.94 -31.03 -0.44
C SER A 69 -35.90 -29.86 -0.31
N ALA A 70 -36.44 -29.63 0.89
CA ALA A 70 -37.25 -28.45 1.19
C ALA A 70 -36.44 -27.14 1.05
N HIS A 71 -37.12 -26.05 0.68
CA HIS A 71 -36.55 -24.71 0.52
C HIS A 71 -37.18 -23.72 1.49
N ASN A 72 -36.40 -22.74 1.95
CA ASN A 72 -36.82 -21.71 2.91
C ASN A 72 -37.50 -20.52 2.23
N VAL A 73 -37.02 -20.11 1.05
CA VAL A 73 -37.62 -19.03 0.23
C VAL A 73 -37.69 -19.48 -1.22
N VAL A 74 -38.88 -19.43 -1.82
CA VAL A 74 -39.09 -19.80 -3.23
C VAL A 74 -39.76 -18.65 -3.97
N ALA A 75 -39.07 -18.06 -4.94
CA ALA A 75 -39.61 -17.05 -5.85
C ALA A 75 -40.31 -17.71 -7.03
N LEU A 76 -41.54 -17.28 -7.35
CA LEU A 76 -42.36 -17.89 -8.39
C LEU A 76 -42.85 -16.82 -9.36
N GLN A 77 -42.60 -17.06 -10.64
CA GLN A 77 -43.08 -16.23 -11.74
C GLN A 77 -44.20 -16.95 -12.50
N GLU A 78 -45.05 -16.17 -13.14
CA GLU A 78 -46.26 -16.65 -13.82
C GLU A 78 -47.13 -17.59 -12.95
N ALA A 79 -47.35 -17.18 -11.71
CA ALA A 79 -47.99 -17.97 -10.67
C ALA A 79 -49.50 -18.26 -10.88
N GLY A 80 -50.10 -17.75 -11.96
CA GLY A 80 -51.53 -17.88 -12.26
C GLY A 80 -52.41 -17.00 -11.37
N SER A 81 -53.72 -17.29 -11.32
CA SER A 81 -54.69 -16.38 -10.70
C SER A 81 -54.80 -16.52 -9.18
N ARG A 82 -54.58 -17.73 -8.62
CA ARG A 82 -54.82 -18.01 -7.19
C ARG A 82 -53.86 -19.07 -6.62
N PRO A 83 -53.05 -18.71 -5.61
CA PRO A 83 -52.30 -19.69 -4.83
C PRO A 83 -53.22 -20.48 -3.87
N PRO A 84 -52.78 -21.67 -3.38
CA PRO A 84 -53.51 -22.45 -2.39
C PRO A 84 -53.53 -21.79 -0.99
N GLY A 85 -54.55 -22.10 -0.17
CA GLY A 85 -54.65 -21.67 1.23
C GLY A 85 -55.94 -20.90 1.56
N THR A 86 -56.12 -20.56 2.85
CA THR A 86 -57.44 -20.19 3.42
C THR A 86 -57.57 -18.76 3.98
N HIS A 87 -56.47 -18.01 4.11
CA HIS A 87 -56.46 -16.66 4.69
C HIS A 87 -55.76 -15.66 3.76
N ARG A 88 -56.24 -14.42 3.63
CA ARG A 88 -55.59 -13.36 2.84
C ARG A 88 -55.50 -12.08 3.66
N ASN A 89 -54.30 -11.74 4.11
CA ASN A 89 -54.00 -10.44 4.72
C ASN A 89 -53.18 -9.61 3.73
N ILE A 90 -53.57 -8.35 3.49
CA ILE A 90 -52.72 -7.45 2.70
C ILE A 90 -51.57 -6.98 3.58
N VAL A 91 -50.35 -7.35 3.20
CA VAL A 91 -49.12 -7.07 3.98
C VAL A 91 -48.25 -5.97 3.37
N ALA A 92 -48.46 -5.64 2.10
CA ALA A 92 -47.86 -4.49 1.43
C ALA A 92 -48.83 -3.92 0.38
N SER A 93 -48.81 -2.61 0.19
CA SER A 93 -49.59 -1.91 -0.83
C SER A 93 -48.82 -0.69 -1.35
N SER A 94 -48.79 -0.50 -2.67
CA SER A 94 -48.15 0.65 -3.31
C SER A 94 -48.93 1.13 -4.53
N VAL A 95 -48.88 2.43 -4.81
CA VAL A 95 -49.49 3.03 -6.00
C VAL A 95 -48.40 3.35 -7.01
N ILE A 96 -48.40 2.63 -8.13
CA ILE A 96 -47.39 2.75 -9.19
C ILE A 96 -48.12 3.07 -10.49
N ALA A 97 -47.71 4.16 -11.14
CA ALA A 97 -48.37 4.68 -12.35
C ALA A 97 -49.91 4.83 -12.24
N GLY A 98 -50.41 5.13 -11.04
CA GLY A 98 -51.85 5.31 -10.78
C GLY A 98 -52.64 4.01 -10.58
N GLN A 99 -51.99 2.84 -10.58
CA GLN A 99 -52.58 1.55 -10.24
C GLN A 99 -52.13 1.11 -8.84
N THR A 100 -53.03 0.51 -8.06
CA THR A 100 -52.71 -0.05 -6.74
C THR A 100 -52.26 -1.50 -6.91
N TYR A 101 -51.10 -1.83 -6.37
CA TYR A 101 -50.57 -3.17 -6.28
C TYR A 101 -50.51 -3.58 -4.81
N GLU A 102 -51.05 -4.76 -4.50
CA GLU A 102 -51.13 -5.30 -3.15
C GLU A 102 -50.49 -6.68 -3.10
N VAL A 103 -49.72 -6.95 -2.04
CA VAL A 103 -49.21 -8.28 -1.73
C VAL A 103 -50.08 -8.89 -0.64
N ALA A 104 -50.74 -10.00 -0.97
CA ALA A 104 -51.55 -10.77 -0.04
C ALA A 104 -50.75 -11.94 0.54
N GLU A 105 -50.74 -12.06 1.87
CA GLU A 105 -50.20 -13.20 2.60
C GLU A 105 -51.29 -14.27 2.79
N THR A 106 -50.94 -15.53 2.51
CA THR A 106 -51.78 -16.71 2.70
C THR A 106 -51.02 -17.83 3.38
N LEU A 107 -51.65 -18.46 4.39
CA LEU A 107 -51.13 -19.67 5.02
C LEU A 107 -51.49 -20.91 4.20
N TRP A 108 -50.48 -21.67 3.79
CA TRP A 108 -50.62 -22.93 3.08
C TRP A 108 -50.20 -24.10 3.95
N GLN A 109 -51.10 -25.05 4.19
CA GLN A 109 -50.86 -26.23 5.03
C GLN A 109 -50.93 -27.50 4.20
N VAL A 110 -49.91 -28.36 4.35
CA VAL A 110 -49.79 -29.66 3.70
C VAL A 110 -49.22 -30.64 4.72
N ASP A 111 -49.88 -31.77 4.95
CA ASP A 111 -49.42 -32.88 5.82
C ASP A 111 -48.93 -32.47 7.22
N GLY A 112 -49.48 -31.40 7.79
CA GLY A 112 -49.14 -30.91 9.14
C GLY A 112 -48.01 -29.89 9.17
N GLU A 113 -47.32 -29.65 8.06
CA GLU A 113 -46.41 -28.51 7.89
C GLU A 113 -47.15 -27.30 7.33
N HIS A 114 -46.62 -26.10 7.60
CA HIS A 114 -47.16 -24.85 7.09
C HIS A 114 -46.08 -24.04 6.38
N ARG A 115 -46.53 -23.23 5.41
CA ARG A 115 -45.75 -22.27 4.64
C ARG A 115 -46.56 -21.00 4.44
N TYR A 116 -45.88 -19.89 4.19
CA TYR A 116 -46.50 -18.59 3.95
C TYR A 116 -46.34 -18.24 2.47
N ILE A 117 -47.44 -17.92 1.80
CA ILE A 117 -47.45 -17.50 0.41
C ILE A 117 -47.73 -16.00 0.36
N TYR A 118 -46.81 -15.25 -0.23
CA TYR A 118 -46.98 -13.84 -0.58
C TYR A 118 -47.30 -13.77 -2.06
N PHE A 119 -48.45 -13.22 -2.43
CA PHE A 119 -48.93 -13.20 -3.81
C PHE A 119 -49.31 -11.79 -4.22
N MET A 120 -48.78 -11.35 -5.37
CA MET A 120 -49.10 -10.07 -5.97
C MET A 120 -49.75 -10.28 -7.34
N GLU A 121 -50.97 -9.78 -7.47
CA GLU A 121 -51.68 -9.75 -8.74
C GLU A 121 -51.13 -8.62 -9.61
N THR A 122 -50.15 -8.96 -10.45
CA THR A 122 -49.53 -8.00 -11.35
C THR A 122 -50.26 -7.94 -12.70
N ASP A 123 -51.04 -8.97 -13.08
CA ASP A 123 -51.86 -9.07 -14.30
C ASP A 123 -53.35 -9.19 -13.95
N PRO A 124 -54.03 -8.09 -13.59
CA PRO A 124 -55.43 -8.12 -13.18
C PRO A 124 -56.41 -8.43 -14.31
N THR A 125 -55.95 -8.49 -15.57
CA THR A 125 -56.79 -8.74 -16.75
C THR A 125 -56.65 -10.14 -17.32
N GLY A 126 -55.43 -10.68 -17.35
CA GLY A 126 -55.13 -12.01 -17.88
C GLY A 126 -54.90 -13.06 -16.79
N HIS A 127 -54.68 -12.63 -15.54
CA HIS A 127 -54.40 -13.46 -14.36
C HIS A 127 -53.29 -14.50 -14.56
N ARG A 128 -52.36 -14.25 -15.48
CA ARG A 128 -51.43 -15.27 -15.95
C ARG A 128 -50.02 -15.06 -15.41
N VAL A 129 -49.50 -13.85 -15.57
CA VAL A 129 -48.09 -13.51 -15.29
C VAL A 129 -47.88 -12.90 -13.89
N ASN A 130 -48.64 -13.39 -12.91
CA ASN A 130 -48.60 -12.94 -11.50
C ASN A 130 -47.35 -13.45 -10.78
N LEU A 131 -47.00 -12.81 -9.65
CA LEU A 131 -45.82 -13.13 -8.86
C LEU A 131 -46.20 -13.73 -7.52
N ALA A 132 -45.43 -14.70 -7.05
CA ALA A 132 -45.55 -15.22 -5.69
C ALA A 132 -44.19 -15.49 -5.05
N MET A 133 -44.14 -15.49 -3.72
CA MET A 133 -43.04 -16.00 -2.93
C MET A 133 -43.58 -16.94 -1.86
N VAL A 134 -42.94 -18.09 -1.66
CA VAL A 134 -43.28 -19.04 -0.60
C VAL A 134 -42.17 -19.07 0.42
N THR A 135 -42.48 -18.89 1.70
CA THR A 135 -41.50 -18.90 2.79
C THR A 135 -41.87 -19.89 3.89
N ASP A 136 -40.85 -20.37 4.61
CA ASP A 136 -41.00 -21.26 5.76
C ASP A 136 -41.37 -20.54 7.07
N ARG A 137 -41.13 -19.24 7.14
CA ARG A 137 -41.50 -18.35 8.25
C ARG A 137 -41.98 -17.00 7.74
N VAL A 138 -42.65 -16.24 8.62
CA VAL A 138 -43.09 -14.87 8.34
C VAL A 138 -41.86 -13.94 8.20
N PRO A 139 -41.77 -13.10 7.15
CA PRO A 139 -40.70 -12.12 6.98
C PRO A 139 -40.88 -10.89 7.88
N ASP A 140 -39.77 -10.21 8.15
CA ASP A 140 -39.75 -8.98 8.95
C ASP A 140 -40.40 -7.80 8.21
N ALA A 141 -40.35 -7.81 6.88
CA ALA A 141 -40.98 -6.82 6.02
C ALA A 141 -41.27 -7.38 4.62
N VAL A 142 -42.24 -6.77 3.93
CA VAL A 142 -42.56 -7.03 2.52
C VAL A 142 -42.52 -5.70 1.76
N TYR A 143 -41.77 -5.65 0.67
CA TYR A 143 -41.54 -4.44 -0.13
C TYR A 143 -42.10 -4.60 -1.54
N ILE A 144 -42.65 -3.53 -2.11
CA ILE A 144 -43.01 -3.47 -3.54
C ILE A 144 -42.05 -2.52 -4.23
N VAL A 145 -41.39 -2.98 -5.29
CA VAL A 145 -40.41 -2.23 -6.08
C VAL A 145 -40.97 -1.95 -7.49
N PRO A 146 -40.90 -0.71 -7.99
CA PRO A 146 -41.36 -0.41 -9.34
C PRO A 146 -40.44 -1.05 -10.40
N GLY A 147 -41.03 -1.40 -11.56
CA GLY A 147 -40.27 -1.73 -12.76
C GLY A 147 -39.70 -0.49 -13.45
N SER A 148 -39.40 -0.60 -14.75
CA SER A 148 -38.85 0.52 -15.52
C SER A 148 -39.90 1.60 -15.80
N SER A 149 -39.67 2.82 -15.34
CA SER A 149 -40.53 3.98 -15.64
C SER A 149 -40.48 4.43 -17.10
N SER A 150 -39.47 3.99 -17.86
CA SER A 150 -39.30 4.30 -19.28
C SER A 150 -39.92 3.25 -20.22
N ILE A 151 -40.45 2.15 -19.68
CA ILE A 151 -41.03 1.06 -20.46
C ILE A 151 -42.47 0.82 -19.99
N GLU A 152 -43.45 1.21 -20.81
CA GLU A 152 -44.88 1.18 -20.49
C GLU A 152 -45.40 -0.20 -20.04
N ARG A 153 -44.82 -1.28 -20.56
CA ARG A 153 -45.20 -2.66 -20.23
C ARG A 153 -44.54 -3.22 -18.97
N SER A 154 -43.54 -2.53 -18.41
CA SER A 154 -42.81 -3.01 -17.24
C SER A 154 -43.72 -3.01 -16.02
N ARG A 155 -43.67 -4.08 -15.24
CA ARG A 155 -44.57 -4.34 -14.10
C ARG A 155 -43.80 -4.11 -12.80
N PRO A 156 -44.47 -3.88 -11.67
CA PRO A 156 -43.78 -3.89 -10.40
C PRO A 156 -43.42 -5.32 -9.98
N SER A 157 -42.43 -5.41 -9.10
CA SER A 157 -42.08 -6.63 -8.38
C SER A 157 -42.18 -6.43 -6.88
N PHE A 158 -41.95 -7.47 -6.10
CA PHE A 158 -41.93 -7.41 -4.64
C PHE A 158 -40.84 -8.31 -4.07
N GLY A 159 -40.52 -8.10 -2.79
CA GLY A 159 -39.56 -8.90 -2.05
C GLY A 159 -39.90 -9.01 -0.57
N VAL A 160 -39.24 -9.94 0.11
CA VAL A 160 -39.42 -10.25 1.53
C VAL A 160 -38.09 -10.11 2.26
N ARG A 161 -38.10 -9.51 3.46
CA ARG A 161 -36.90 -9.30 4.27
C ARG A 161 -36.82 -10.27 5.45
N PHE A 162 -35.63 -10.80 5.68
CA PHE A 162 -35.25 -11.54 6.87
C PHE A 162 -33.93 -10.98 7.39
N GLY A 163 -33.90 -10.44 8.60
CA GLY A 163 -32.70 -9.84 9.17
C GLY A 163 -32.15 -8.73 8.27
N SER A 164 -30.87 -8.83 7.90
CA SER A 164 -30.21 -7.89 6.99
C SER A 164 -30.43 -8.21 5.51
N ASN A 165 -31.15 -9.28 5.17
CA ASN A 165 -31.25 -9.82 3.81
C ASN A 165 -32.63 -9.62 3.18
N ILE A 166 -32.68 -9.10 1.94
CA ILE A 166 -33.91 -8.95 1.16
C ILE A 166 -33.91 -9.90 -0.03
N PHE A 167 -34.94 -10.75 -0.13
CA PHE A 167 -35.13 -11.64 -1.27
C PHE A 167 -36.20 -11.08 -2.22
N TRP A 168 -35.84 -10.82 -3.47
CA TRP A 168 -36.77 -10.33 -4.49
C TRP A 168 -37.17 -11.45 -5.45
N THR A 169 -38.37 -11.35 -6.01
CA THR A 169 -38.74 -12.10 -7.22
C THR A 169 -38.52 -11.23 -8.45
N VAL A 170 -38.14 -11.80 -9.59
CA VAL A 170 -38.00 -11.05 -10.87
C VAL A 170 -38.75 -11.76 -11.98
N HIS A 171 -39.51 -11.00 -12.78
CA HIS A 171 -40.04 -11.46 -14.06
C HIS A 171 -39.86 -10.33 -15.07
N ALA A 172 -38.72 -10.35 -15.77
CA ALA A 172 -38.39 -9.35 -16.77
C ALA A 172 -39.24 -9.53 -18.03
N LEU A 173 -39.35 -8.50 -18.85
CA LEU A 173 -40.18 -8.54 -20.06
C LEU A 173 -39.67 -9.53 -21.08
N SER A 174 -40.61 -10.31 -21.64
CA SER A 174 -40.33 -11.19 -22.77
C SER A 174 -39.81 -10.41 -24.00
N GLY A 175 -38.90 -11.05 -24.75
CA GLY A 175 -38.20 -10.42 -25.87
C GLY A 175 -36.87 -9.77 -25.50
N GLY A 176 -36.11 -10.38 -24.58
CA GLY A 176 -34.73 -9.99 -24.24
C GLY A 176 -34.57 -9.22 -22.93
N GLY A 177 -35.55 -9.27 -22.02
CA GLY A 177 -35.39 -8.78 -20.64
C GLY A 177 -35.05 -7.30 -20.53
N ASN A 178 -35.66 -6.46 -21.37
CA ASN A 178 -35.21 -5.08 -21.55
C ASN A 178 -35.32 -4.16 -20.33
N ASP A 179 -36.13 -4.55 -19.35
CA ASP A 179 -36.33 -3.85 -18.09
C ASP A 179 -35.54 -4.43 -16.92
N ALA A 180 -34.84 -5.56 -17.08
CA ALA A 180 -34.03 -6.17 -16.02
C ALA A 180 -33.00 -5.22 -15.38
N PRO A 181 -32.24 -4.39 -16.15
CA PRO A 181 -31.31 -3.43 -15.53
C PRO A 181 -32.01 -2.38 -14.67
N ALA A 182 -33.27 -2.04 -14.97
CA ALA A 182 -34.04 -1.10 -14.17
C ALA A 182 -34.53 -1.73 -12.86
N TYR A 183 -34.93 -3.00 -12.87
CA TYR A 183 -35.26 -3.74 -11.64
C TYR A 183 -34.08 -3.76 -10.69
N ILE A 184 -32.91 -4.17 -11.16
CA ILE A 184 -31.68 -4.25 -10.35
C ILE A 184 -31.33 -2.90 -9.74
N ARG A 185 -31.37 -1.81 -10.53
CA ARG A 185 -31.16 -0.46 -10.00
C ARG A 185 -32.17 -0.08 -8.92
N ASN A 186 -33.45 -0.35 -9.15
CA ASN A 186 -34.50 0.02 -8.20
C ASN A 186 -34.46 -0.82 -6.93
N MET A 187 -34.10 -2.10 -7.03
CA MET A 187 -33.89 -3.01 -5.90
C MET A 187 -32.69 -2.57 -5.07
N ASN A 188 -31.57 -2.29 -5.73
CA ASN A 188 -30.36 -1.78 -5.08
C ASN A 188 -30.61 -0.44 -4.38
N ALA A 189 -31.31 0.50 -5.04
CA ALA A 189 -31.66 1.79 -4.45
C ALA A 189 -32.59 1.67 -3.22
N LEU A 190 -33.46 0.65 -3.20
CA LEU A 190 -34.35 0.40 -2.06
C LEU A 190 -33.60 -0.28 -0.92
N ALA A 191 -32.71 -1.22 -1.21
CA ALA A 191 -31.84 -1.84 -0.23
C ALA A 191 -30.89 -0.82 0.42
N GLY A 192 -30.33 0.10 -0.38
CA GLY A 192 -29.35 1.08 0.07
C GLY A 192 -28.09 0.40 0.62
N VAL A 193 -27.34 1.10 1.48
CA VAL A 193 -26.15 0.56 2.17
C VAL A 193 -26.49 -0.27 3.42
N HIS A 194 -27.78 -0.55 3.66
CA HIS A 194 -28.26 -1.12 4.91
C HIS A 194 -28.64 -2.60 4.83
N TYR A 195 -28.89 -3.10 3.63
CA TYR A 195 -29.38 -4.46 3.43
C TYR A 195 -28.68 -5.12 2.24
N SER A 196 -28.30 -6.37 2.43
CA SER A 196 -27.93 -7.26 1.33
C SER A 196 -29.19 -7.73 0.64
N TRP A 197 -29.10 -8.08 -0.64
CA TRP A 197 -30.28 -8.46 -1.41
C TRP A 197 -29.99 -9.50 -2.48
N LEU A 198 -30.96 -10.38 -2.74
CA LEU A 198 -30.89 -11.43 -3.76
C LEU A 198 -32.20 -11.46 -4.55
N ALA A 199 -32.15 -11.10 -5.81
CA ALA A 199 -33.27 -11.12 -6.74
C ALA A 199 -33.24 -12.38 -7.59
N MET A 200 -34.20 -13.27 -7.37
CA MET A 200 -34.28 -14.58 -8.03
C MET A 200 -35.46 -14.58 -9.01
N GLY A 201 -35.26 -15.05 -10.22
CA GLY A 201 -36.35 -15.01 -11.19
C GLY A 201 -35.99 -15.29 -12.63
N ASP A 202 -36.99 -15.11 -13.49
CA ASP A 202 -36.85 -15.15 -14.94
C ASP A 202 -36.48 -13.75 -15.46
N PHE A 203 -35.22 -13.60 -15.88
CA PHE A 203 -34.66 -12.37 -16.43
C PHE A 203 -34.83 -12.24 -17.94
N ASN A 204 -35.42 -13.24 -18.61
CA ASN A 204 -35.73 -13.25 -20.04
C ASN A 204 -34.56 -12.90 -20.98
N GLN A 205 -33.32 -13.14 -20.54
CA GLN A 205 -32.08 -13.01 -21.30
C GLN A 205 -30.98 -13.85 -20.65
N ASP A 206 -29.94 -14.23 -21.40
CA ASP A 206 -28.80 -14.96 -20.83
C ASP A 206 -27.99 -14.11 -19.83
N PRO A 207 -27.38 -14.71 -18.79
CA PRO A 207 -26.60 -14.02 -17.77
C PRO A 207 -25.55 -13.06 -18.34
N ALA A 208 -24.82 -13.50 -19.37
CA ALA A 208 -23.80 -12.69 -20.04
C ALA A 208 -24.37 -11.40 -20.65
N ALA A 209 -25.56 -11.48 -21.27
CA ALA A 209 -26.22 -10.32 -21.86
C ALA A 209 -26.69 -9.34 -20.77
N LEU A 210 -27.11 -9.83 -19.61
CA LEU A 210 -27.44 -8.97 -18.49
C LEU A 210 -26.19 -8.30 -17.91
N ARG A 211 -25.09 -9.03 -17.70
CA ARG A 211 -23.80 -8.51 -17.20
C ARG A 211 -23.32 -7.31 -18.04
N GLU A 212 -23.48 -7.34 -19.35
CA GLU A 212 -23.14 -6.21 -20.24
C GLU A 212 -23.98 -4.95 -20.00
N ARG A 213 -25.23 -5.10 -19.55
CA ARG A 213 -26.24 -4.04 -19.47
C ARG A 213 -26.41 -3.46 -18.06
N MET A 214 -25.80 -4.07 -17.05
CA MET A 214 -25.83 -3.57 -15.68
C MET A 214 -24.99 -2.30 -15.54
N PRO A 215 -25.40 -1.34 -14.67
CA PRO A 215 -24.57 -0.20 -14.32
C PRO A 215 -23.26 -0.69 -13.66
N ARG A 216 -22.12 -0.12 -14.04
CA ARG A 216 -20.79 -0.41 -13.46
C ARG A 216 -20.14 0.92 -13.03
N GLY A 217 -19.63 1.00 -11.79
CA GLY A 217 -18.85 2.14 -11.23
C GLY A 217 -19.58 3.12 -10.29
N GLY A 218 -18.84 3.69 -9.33
CA GLY A 218 -19.24 4.74 -8.35
C GLY A 218 -18.54 4.59 -6.98
N THR A 219 -18.47 5.65 -6.16
CA THR A 219 -17.89 5.65 -4.79
C THR A 219 -18.75 4.91 -3.75
N ASP A 220 -19.90 4.39 -4.16
CA ASP A 220 -20.81 3.58 -3.34
C ASP A 220 -20.87 2.16 -3.96
N PHE A 221 -19.86 1.32 -3.70
CA PHE A 221 -19.98 -0.14 -3.93
C PHE A 221 -21.11 -0.68 -3.01
N PRO A 222 -22.01 -1.57 -3.49
CA PRO A 222 -21.67 -2.79 -4.20
C PRO A 222 -22.33 -2.95 -5.58
N LEU A 223 -21.55 -3.45 -6.54
CA LEU A 223 -22.06 -3.93 -7.81
C LEU A 223 -22.84 -5.24 -7.62
N ALA A 224 -23.86 -5.46 -8.44
CA ALA A 224 -24.70 -6.64 -8.34
C ALA A 224 -24.00 -7.85 -8.99
N HIS A 225 -23.85 -8.96 -8.25
CA HIS A 225 -23.36 -10.24 -8.78
C HIS A 225 -24.48 -11.01 -9.45
N VAL A 226 -24.18 -11.63 -10.59
CA VAL A 226 -25.09 -12.56 -11.27
C VAL A 226 -24.63 -13.97 -10.93
N GLU A 227 -25.49 -14.70 -10.23
CA GLU A 227 -25.27 -16.11 -9.90
C GLU A 227 -26.10 -16.98 -10.85
N ASP A 228 -25.41 -17.66 -11.75
CA ASP A 228 -25.97 -18.54 -12.78
C ASP A 228 -25.44 -19.97 -12.65
N SER A 229 -26.21 -20.92 -13.18
CA SER A 229 -25.90 -22.36 -13.12
C SER A 229 -24.96 -22.81 -14.24
N GLY A 230 -24.81 -22.01 -15.31
CA GLY A 230 -24.11 -22.38 -16.53
C GLY A 230 -24.85 -23.42 -17.40
N ASP A 231 -26.07 -23.79 -17.01
CA ASP A 231 -26.93 -24.77 -17.67
C ASP A 231 -28.19 -24.10 -18.23
N ASN A 232 -28.78 -24.70 -19.29
CA ASN A 232 -30.03 -24.20 -19.85
C ASN A 232 -31.19 -24.35 -18.85
N THR A 233 -31.82 -23.25 -18.49
CA THR A 233 -33.02 -23.23 -17.62
C THR A 233 -34.31 -23.10 -18.41
N TYR A 234 -34.23 -22.88 -19.72
CA TYR A 234 -35.37 -22.80 -20.64
C TYR A 234 -35.27 -23.80 -21.80
N GLN A 235 -36.40 -24.40 -22.21
CA GLN A 235 -36.45 -25.42 -23.27
C GLN A 235 -35.88 -24.97 -24.62
N GLY A 236 -35.79 -23.65 -24.86
CA GLY A 236 -35.17 -23.05 -26.04
C GLY A 236 -33.64 -23.01 -26.04
N ALA A 237 -32.97 -23.65 -25.08
CA ALA A 237 -31.51 -23.67 -24.92
C ALA A 237 -30.89 -22.30 -24.56
N SER A 238 -31.53 -21.61 -23.61
CA SER A 238 -31.00 -20.41 -22.94
C SER A 238 -31.10 -20.57 -21.43
N GLU A 239 -30.27 -19.83 -20.71
CA GLU A 239 -30.35 -19.69 -19.26
C GLU A 239 -31.11 -18.40 -18.93
N LEU A 240 -32.38 -18.53 -18.57
CA LEU A 240 -33.27 -17.38 -18.32
C LEU A 240 -33.56 -17.19 -16.83
N ASP A 241 -33.39 -18.24 -16.03
CA ASP A 241 -33.72 -18.28 -14.61
C ASP A 241 -32.43 -18.32 -13.80
N TYR A 242 -32.15 -17.28 -13.04
CA TYR A 242 -30.93 -17.19 -12.23
C TYR A 242 -31.14 -16.17 -11.11
N ALA A 243 -30.09 -15.87 -10.34
CA ALA A 243 -30.14 -14.86 -9.30
C ALA A 243 -29.21 -13.68 -9.60
N VAL A 244 -29.62 -12.50 -9.13
CA VAL A 244 -28.79 -11.29 -9.15
C VAL A 244 -28.91 -10.63 -7.80
N GLY A 245 -27.81 -10.27 -7.15
CA GLY A 245 -27.89 -9.69 -5.81
C GLY A 245 -26.72 -8.80 -5.47
N SER A 246 -26.77 -8.18 -4.29
CA SER A 246 -25.59 -7.57 -3.70
C SER A 246 -24.49 -8.62 -3.56
N ILE A 247 -23.25 -8.16 -3.74
CA ILE A 247 -22.10 -9.02 -3.92
C ILE A 247 -21.88 -10.00 -2.75
N ASP A 248 -22.09 -9.51 -1.53
CA ASP A 248 -22.01 -10.23 -0.27
C ASP A 248 -23.03 -11.38 -0.14
N LEU A 249 -24.18 -11.27 -0.79
CA LEU A 249 -25.24 -12.29 -0.72
C LEU A 249 -25.25 -13.21 -1.94
N ALA A 250 -25.11 -12.65 -3.14
CA ALA A 250 -25.18 -13.41 -4.38
C ALA A 250 -23.92 -14.22 -4.64
N ALA A 251 -22.71 -13.71 -4.35
CA ALA A 251 -21.49 -14.51 -4.45
C ALA A 251 -21.42 -15.58 -3.33
N GLY A 252 -22.23 -15.42 -2.29
CA GLY A 252 -22.37 -16.34 -1.17
C GLY A 252 -23.20 -17.60 -1.45
N VAL A 253 -23.78 -17.76 -2.65
CA VAL A 253 -24.65 -18.88 -3.01
C VAL A 253 -24.21 -19.51 -4.34
N THR A 254 -24.54 -20.79 -4.55
CA THR A 254 -24.31 -21.51 -5.81
C THR A 254 -25.63 -21.91 -6.46
N ALA A 255 -25.77 -21.70 -7.77
CA ALA A 255 -26.96 -22.10 -8.54
C ALA A 255 -26.90 -23.54 -9.06
N HIS A 256 -28.02 -24.26 -8.97
CA HIS A 256 -28.16 -25.64 -9.45
C HIS A 256 -29.51 -25.84 -10.15
N VAL A 257 -29.51 -26.31 -11.40
CA VAL A 257 -30.74 -26.64 -12.11
C VAL A 257 -31.35 -27.92 -11.55
N LEU A 258 -32.63 -27.85 -11.17
CA LEU A 258 -33.40 -28.99 -10.67
C LEU A 258 -34.18 -29.70 -11.79
N PRO A 259 -34.54 -30.98 -11.60
CA PRO A 259 -35.41 -31.70 -12.51
C PRO A 259 -36.74 -30.97 -12.72
N ASN A 260 -37.32 -31.09 -13.93
CA ASN A 260 -38.62 -30.46 -14.21
C ASN A 260 -39.73 -31.10 -13.39
N LEU A 261 -40.29 -30.35 -12.43
CA LEU A 261 -41.19 -30.92 -11.41
C LEU A 261 -42.65 -31.03 -11.87
N ALA A 262 -43.09 -30.23 -12.86
CA ALA A 262 -44.48 -30.20 -13.32
C ALA A 262 -44.65 -29.82 -14.80
N GLY A 263 -43.67 -30.12 -15.65
CA GLY A 263 -43.75 -29.93 -17.10
C GLY A 263 -43.80 -28.46 -17.55
N SER A 264 -43.16 -27.55 -16.82
CA SER A 264 -42.98 -26.17 -17.28
C SER A 264 -41.96 -26.11 -18.42
N ASP A 265 -42.00 -25.08 -19.25
CA ASP A 265 -40.93 -24.80 -20.22
C ASP A 265 -39.66 -24.21 -19.59
N HIS A 266 -39.74 -23.86 -18.30
CA HIS A 266 -38.61 -23.50 -17.45
C HIS A 266 -38.31 -24.58 -16.42
N TRP A 267 -37.03 -24.83 -16.14
CA TRP A 267 -36.58 -25.69 -15.05
C TRP A 267 -36.40 -24.86 -13.77
N PRO A 268 -36.75 -25.39 -12.58
CA PRO A 268 -36.47 -24.70 -11.33
C PRO A 268 -34.96 -24.59 -11.09
N VAL A 269 -34.52 -23.50 -10.47
CA VAL A 269 -33.12 -23.29 -10.07
C VAL A 269 -33.06 -23.16 -8.55
N GLU A 270 -32.23 -23.96 -7.91
CA GLU A 270 -31.92 -23.91 -6.48
C GLU A 270 -30.65 -23.08 -6.25
N PHE A 271 -30.68 -22.23 -5.22
CA PHE A 271 -29.51 -21.49 -4.73
C PHE A 271 -29.14 -21.99 -3.34
N ARG A 272 -27.90 -22.45 -3.20
CA ARG A 272 -27.36 -22.98 -1.94
C ARG A 272 -26.28 -22.06 -1.40
N PRO A 273 -26.41 -21.55 -0.16
CA PRO A 273 -25.32 -20.92 0.55
C PRO A 273 -24.07 -21.78 0.51
N LEU A 274 -22.94 -21.13 0.28
CA LEU A 274 -21.63 -21.73 0.45
C LEU A 274 -21.40 -22.09 1.92
N PRO A 275 -20.55 -23.09 2.23
CA PRO A 275 -20.19 -23.41 3.60
C PRO A 275 -19.70 -22.17 4.35
N GLU A 276 -20.02 -22.07 5.63
CA GLU A 276 -19.32 -21.17 6.55
C GLU A 276 -17.82 -21.51 6.48
N LEU A 277 -17.02 -20.58 5.98
CA LEU A 277 -15.57 -20.64 6.11
C LEU A 277 -15.24 -20.39 7.58
N SER A 278 -14.18 -21.01 8.12
CA SER A 278 -13.77 -20.80 9.50
C SER A 278 -13.56 -19.32 9.79
N ASP A 279 -13.90 -18.87 11.00
CA ASP A 279 -13.65 -17.50 11.52
C ASP A 279 -12.14 -17.16 11.64
N GLU A 280 -11.26 -17.90 10.98
CA GLU A 280 -9.87 -17.48 10.81
C GLU A 280 -9.84 -16.48 9.66
N ASP A 281 -9.59 -15.21 9.98
CA ASP A 281 -9.43 -14.12 9.04
C ASP A 281 -8.24 -14.42 8.10
N VAL A 282 -8.53 -15.04 6.95
CA VAL A 282 -7.52 -15.24 5.92
C VAL A 282 -7.37 -13.93 5.15
N ALA A 283 -6.43 -13.09 5.60
CA ALA A 283 -5.97 -11.91 4.86
C ALA A 283 -5.54 -12.30 3.44
N VAL A 284 -5.86 -11.47 2.44
CA VAL A 284 -5.50 -11.73 1.04
C VAL A 284 -4.25 -10.96 0.64
N ARG A 285 -3.12 -11.69 0.52
CA ARG A 285 -1.88 -11.18 -0.06
C ARG A 285 -1.90 -11.40 -1.58
N VAL A 286 -2.35 -10.36 -2.28
CA VAL A 286 -2.63 -10.33 -3.71
C VAL A 286 -1.39 -9.89 -4.47
N MET A 287 -0.91 -10.68 -5.43
CA MET A 287 0.10 -10.24 -6.39
C MET A 287 -0.54 -9.97 -7.77
N PRO A 288 -0.73 -8.70 -8.16
CA PRO A 288 -1.21 -8.36 -9.51
C PRO A 288 -0.13 -8.55 -10.57
N VAL A 289 -0.28 -9.54 -11.45
CA VAL A 289 0.69 -9.91 -12.48
C VAL A 289 0.16 -9.57 -13.88
N GLY A 290 0.92 -8.81 -14.65
CA GLY A 290 0.60 -8.61 -16.07
C GLY A 290 1.46 -7.59 -16.81
N ASP A 291 0.89 -7.03 -17.88
CA ASP A 291 1.55 -6.05 -18.74
C ASP A 291 1.18 -4.59 -18.38
N SER A 292 1.25 -3.66 -19.35
CA SER A 292 0.92 -2.24 -19.17
C SER A 292 -0.50 -1.99 -18.68
N ILE A 293 -1.42 -2.93 -18.88
CA ILE A 293 -2.78 -2.82 -18.36
C ILE A 293 -2.80 -3.07 -16.85
N THR A 294 -2.03 -4.04 -16.35
CA THR A 294 -1.86 -4.23 -14.90
C THR A 294 -1.06 -3.08 -14.27
N TYR A 295 -0.20 -2.41 -15.04
CA TYR A 295 0.44 -1.15 -14.60
C TYR A 295 -0.58 -0.01 -14.39
N GLY A 296 -1.76 -0.06 -15.03
CA GLY A 296 -2.75 1.00 -14.96
C GLY A 296 -2.62 2.07 -16.06
N VAL A 297 -1.91 1.78 -17.16
CA VAL A 297 -1.85 2.73 -18.29
C VAL A 297 -3.26 3.00 -18.82
N GLY A 298 -3.63 4.27 -18.97
CA GLY A 298 -4.94 4.67 -19.52
C GLY A 298 -6.00 5.02 -18.47
N SER A 299 -5.76 4.76 -17.18
CA SER A 299 -6.54 5.37 -16.10
C SER A 299 -5.99 6.76 -15.74
N LEU A 300 -6.82 7.61 -15.14
CA LEU A 300 -6.44 8.98 -14.75
C LEU A 300 -5.42 9.03 -13.60
N ASP A 301 -5.51 8.07 -12.69
CA ASP A 301 -4.72 7.91 -11.46
C ASP A 301 -3.54 6.95 -11.61
N VAL A 302 -3.47 6.20 -12.72
CA VAL A 302 -2.51 5.11 -12.96
C VAL A 302 -2.68 3.91 -11.99
N ASN A 303 -3.77 3.84 -11.22
CA ASN A 303 -4.10 2.70 -10.36
C ASN A 303 -4.54 1.47 -11.18
N GLY A 304 -5.12 1.69 -12.37
CA GLY A 304 -5.70 0.61 -13.17
C GLY A 304 -6.93 0.02 -12.49
N TYR A 305 -7.02 -1.31 -12.41
CA TYR A 305 -8.13 -2.00 -11.72
C TYR A 305 -7.89 -2.23 -10.21
N ARG A 306 -6.70 -1.88 -9.73
CA ARG A 306 -6.21 -2.35 -8.42
C ARG A 306 -6.88 -1.65 -7.26
N GLU A 307 -7.16 -0.36 -7.36
CA GLU A 307 -7.81 0.40 -6.29
C GLU A 307 -9.24 -0.09 -6.04
N GLU A 308 -10.02 -0.31 -7.10
CA GLU A 308 -11.37 -0.84 -6.96
C GLU A 308 -11.38 -2.30 -6.50
N LEU A 309 -10.41 -3.12 -6.93
CA LEU A 309 -10.25 -4.49 -6.44
C LEU A 309 -9.91 -4.49 -4.95
N TYR A 310 -8.93 -3.68 -4.53
CA TYR A 310 -8.56 -3.49 -3.14
C TYR A 310 -9.77 -3.07 -2.31
N GLY A 311 -10.50 -2.03 -2.74
CA GLY A 311 -11.69 -1.55 -2.05
C GLY A 311 -12.79 -2.62 -1.92
N GLY A 312 -12.98 -3.45 -2.95
CA GLY A 312 -13.89 -4.59 -2.91
C GLY A 312 -13.47 -5.65 -1.89
N LEU A 313 -12.19 -6.03 -1.88
CA LEU A 313 -11.65 -7.03 -0.96
C LEU A 313 -11.69 -6.53 0.50
N ALA A 314 -11.33 -5.26 0.73
CA ALA A 314 -11.42 -4.62 2.04
C ALA A 314 -12.88 -4.52 2.52
N TYR A 315 -13.83 -4.25 1.63
CA TYR A 315 -15.26 -4.24 1.97
C TYR A 315 -15.77 -5.61 2.46
N MET A 316 -15.12 -6.70 2.04
CA MET A 316 -15.44 -8.06 2.49
C MET A 316 -14.66 -8.48 3.74
N ASP A 317 -14.02 -7.54 4.44
CA ASP A 317 -13.16 -7.77 5.60
C ASP A 317 -12.04 -8.80 5.32
N LEU A 318 -11.46 -8.79 4.10
CA LEU A 318 -10.38 -9.70 3.71
C LEU A 318 -8.98 -9.13 3.89
N ASP A 319 -8.85 -7.96 4.52
CA ASP A 319 -7.59 -7.26 4.78
C ASP A 319 -6.56 -7.38 3.61
N PRO A 320 -6.88 -6.81 2.44
CA PRO A 320 -6.04 -7.01 1.26
C PRO A 320 -4.68 -6.34 1.39
N ASP A 321 -3.63 -7.08 1.03
CA ASP A 321 -2.26 -6.60 0.88
C ASP A 321 -1.81 -6.85 -0.57
N PHE A 322 -1.55 -5.80 -1.32
CA PHE A 322 -1.08 -5.86 -2.69
C PHE A 322 0.44 -5.88 -2.68
N ILE A 323 1.02 -6.82 -3.43
CA ILE A 323 2.46 -7.05 -3.45
C ILE A 323 3.00 -7.18 -4.89
N GLY A 324 4.28 -6.86 -5.03
CA GLY A 324 4.99 -6.95 -6.30
C GLY A 324 6.19 -6.02 -6.36
N SER A 325 7.12 -6.30 -7.28
CA SER A 325 8.38 -5.56 -7.40
C SER A 325 8.26 -4.19 -8.10
N ASN A 326 7.05 -3.81 -8.51
CA ASN A 326 6.73 -2.52 -9.11
C ASN A 326 5.63 -1.81 -8.31
N SER A 327 5.55 -0.50 -8.46
CA SER A 327 4.56 0.35 -7.80
C SER A 327 4.14 1.48 -8.74
N SER A 328 2.85 1.73 -8.86
CA SER A 328 2.32 2.83 -9.66
C SER A 328 0.93 3.28 -9.24
N GLY A 329 0.69 4.59 -9.31
CA GLY A 329 -0.60 5.22 -9.08
C GLY A 329 -0.68 5.98 -7.76
N SER A 330 -1.88 6.40 -7.38
CA SER A 330 -2.15 7.17 -6.15
C SER A 330 -2.88 6.39 -5.06
N MET A 331 -3.14 5.09 -5.26
CA MET A 331 -3.77 4.24 -4.23
C MET A 331 -2.83 4.01 -3.03
N GLY A 332 -3.41 3.66 -1.88
CA GLY A 332 -2.66 3.43 -0.64
C GLY A 332 -1.69 2.24 -0.69
N ASP A 333 -2.02 1.21 -1.47
CA ASP A 333 -1.25 -0.04 -1.62
C ASP A 333 -0.95 -0.35 -3.10
N PRO A 334 -0.08 0.44 -3.75
CA PRO A 334 0.09 0.49 -5.21
C PRO A 334 0.93 -0.65 -5.82
N GLN A 335 1.35 -1.65 -5.06
CA GLN A 335 2.33 -2.66 -5.48
C GLN A 335 1.73 -3.65 -6.48
N HIS A 336 2.57 -4.12 -7.41
CA HIS A 336 2.19 -5.03 -8.48
C HIS A 336 3.41 -5.53 -9.28
N ASN A 337 3.17 -6.53 -10.13
CA ASN A 337 4.06 -7.03 -11.18
C ASN A 337 3.49 -6.75 -12.58
N GLY A 338 3.10 -5.50 -12.81
CA GLY A 338 2.66 -5.00 -14.11
C GLY A 338 3.81 -4.34 -14.88
N HIS A 339 4.12 -4.80 -16.10
CA HIS A 339 5.28 -4.30 -16.87
C HIS A 339 4.92 -3.85 -18.29
N ARG A 340 5.27 -2.59 -18.61
CA ARG A 340 4.93 -2.00 -19.90
C ARG A 340 5.73 -2.68 -21.03
N GLY A 341 5.03 -3.15 -22.05
CA GLY A 341 5.62 -3.75 -23.27
C GLY A 341 6.11 -5.20 -23.13
N TYR A 342 5.97 -5.81 -21.95
CA TYR A 342 6.47 -7.17 -21.69
C TYR A 342 5.54 -8.24 -22.29
N LYS A 343 6.14 -9.33 -22.77
CA LYS A 343 5.43 -10.54 -23.23
C LYS A 343 5.36 -11.57 -22.11
N ILE A 344 4.65 -12.67 -22.36
CA ILE A 344 4.46 -13.74 -21.36
C ILE A 344 5.80 -14.26 -20.79
N ASP A 345 6.82 -14.46 -21.63
CA ASP A 345 8.12 -14.96 -21.16
C ASP A 345 8.85 -13.95 -20.26
N ASP A 346 8.80 -12.65 -20.60
CA ASP A 346 9.43 -11.59 -19.80
C ASP A 346 8.79 -11.49 -18.41
N ILE A 347 7.45 -11.56 -18.36
CA ILE A 347 6.68 -11.58 -17.11
C ILE A 347 6.99 -12.84 -16.30
N THR A 348 7.22 -13.99 -16.95
CA THR A 348 7.50 -15.25 -16.25
C THR A 348 8.81 -15.18 -15.44
N GLU A 349 9.82 -14.46 -15.94
CA GLU A 349 11.09 -14.29 -15.22
C GLU A 349 10.92 -13.41 -13.97
N ILE A 350 10.07 -12.36 -14.04
CA ILE A 350 9.74 -11.53 -12.87
C ILE A 350 8.97 -12.36 -11.84
N VAL A 351 7.92 -13.05 -12.28
CA VAL A 351 7.08 -13.89 -11.42
C VAL A 351 7.90 -14.95 -10.71
N LYS A 352 8.86 -15.59 -11.40
CA LYS A 352 9.72 -16.60 -10.80
C LYS A 352 10.57 -16.02 -9.66
N ARG A 353 11.08 -14.80 -9.81
CA ARG A 353 11.85 -14.12 -8.76
C ARG A 353 10.93 -13.73 -7.59
N ASP A 354 9.81 -13.09 -7.89
CA ASP A 354 9.00 -12.42 -6.86
C ASP A 354 8.09 -13.37 -6.09
N THR A 355 7.57 -14.42 -6.73
CA THR A 355 6.56 -15.31 -6.10
C THR A 355 7.15 -16.14 -4.96
N GLY A 356 8.39 -16.61 -5.11
CA GLY A 356 9.06 -17.41 -4.09
C GLY A 356 9.49 -16.59 -2.87
N VAL A 357 9.66 -15.28 -3.06
CA VAL A 357 10.08 -14.34 -2.02
C VAL A 357 8.84 -13.76 -1.33
N MET A 358 7.94 -13.15 -2.08
CA MET A 358 6.79 -12.42 -1.56
C MET A 358 5.61 -13.30 -1.13
N ARG A 359 5.66 -14.61 -1.43
CA ARG A 359 4.68 -15.65 -1.04
C ARG A 359 3.20 -15.22 -1.11
N PRO A 360 2.68 -14.80 -2.28
CA PRO A 360 1.26 -14.49 -2.41
C PRO A 360 0.39 -15.72 -2.12
N ASN A 361 -0.77 -15.51 -1.50
CA ASN A 361 -1.84 -16.51 -1.44
C ASN A 361 -2.88 -16.31 -2.55
N VAL A 362 -2.93 -15.12 -3.16
CA VAL A 362 -3.77 -14.80 -4.31
C VAL A 362 -2.94 -14.13 -5.42
N VAL A 363 -3.16 -14.52 -6.67
CA VAL A 363 -2.55 -13.87 -7.85
C VAL A 363 -3.64 -13.49 -8.84
N THR A 364 -3.67 -12.22 -9.28
CA THR A 364 -4.44 -11.84 -10.49
C THR A 364 -3.49 -11.86 -11.68
N LEU A 365 -3.80 -12.62 -12.73
CA LEU A 365 -2.90 -12.87 -13.84
C LEU A 365 -3.52 -12.47 -15.18
N MET A 366 -2.94 -11.45 -15.83
CA MET A 366 -3.27 -11.11 -17.22
C MET A 366 -2.00 -10.88 -18.05
N ALA A 367 -1.64 -11.87 -18.89
CA ALA A 367 -0.47 -11.80 -19.75
C ALA A 367 -0.78 -12.28 -21.18
N GLY A 368 -0.23 -11.58 -22.18
CA GLY A 368 -0.33 -11.96 -23.59
C GLY A 368 -0.79 -10.86 -24.55
N THR A 369 -1.16 -9.67 -24.05
CA THR A 369 -1.59 -8.53 -24.91
C THR A 369 -0.51 -8.18 -25.92
N ASN A 370 0.75 -8.10 -25.48
CA ASN A 370 1.89 -7.76 -26.34
C ASN A 370 2.24 -8.90 -27.31
N ASP A 371 2.11 -10.17 -26.93
CA ASP A 371 2.24 -11.33 -27.82
C ASP A 371 1.23 -11.25 -28.97
N VAL A 372 -0.04 -11.05 -28.65
CA VAL A 372 -1.15 -11.01 -29.61
C VAL A 372 -1.05 -9.80 -30.53
N GLN A 373 -0.83 -8.60 -29.97
CA GLN A 373 -0.76 -7.38 -30.76
C GLN A 373 0.39 -7.43 -31.76
N SER A 374 1.59 -7.84 -31.32
CA SER A 374 2.78 -7.91 -32.18
C SER A 374 2.83 -9.16 -33.08
N ASN A 375 1.85 -10.06 -32.96
CA ASN A 375 1.81 -11.37 -33.63
C ASN A 375 3.06 -12.22 -33.33
N ALA A 376 3.54 -12.16 -32.09
CA ALA A 376 4.70 -12.90 -31.64
C ALA A 376 4.28 -14.24 -31.05
N ASP A 377 4.49 -15.30 -31.83
CA ASP A 377 4.19 -16.70 -31.46
C ASP A 377 2.86 -16.86 -30.71
N VAL A 378 1.78 -16.35 -31.31
CA VAL A 378 0.44 -16.38 -30.73
C VAL A 378 -0.07 -17.81 -30.54
N ALA A 379 0.37 -18.75 -31.38
CA ALA A 379 0.01 -20.16 -31.27
C ALA A 379 0.65 -20.83 -30.03
N GLY A 380 1.88 -20.45 -29.67
CA GLY A 380 2.55 -20.94 -28.46
C GLY A 380 2.18 -20.21 -27.17
N ALA A 381 1.53 -19.04 -27.26
CA ALA A 381 1.22 -18.18 -26.12
C ALA A 381 0.40 -18.87 -25.00
N PRO A 382 -0.66 -19.67 -25.29
CA PRO A 382 -1.39 -20.37 -24.23
C PRO A 382 -0.54 -21.37 -23.46
N ALA A 383 0.42 -22.04 -24.13
CA ALA A 383 1.33 -22.97 -23.46
C ALA A 383 2.33 -22.25 -22.55
N ARG A 384 2.81 -21.07 -22.96
CA ARG A 384 3.66 -20.21 -22.11
C ARG A 384 2.91 -19.69 -20.89
N LEU A 385 1.66 -19.23 -21.06
CA LEU A 385 0.82 -18.84 -19.94
C LEU A 385 0.59 -20.02 -18.98
N GLY A 386 0.35 -21.21 -19.52
CA GLY A 386 0.26 -22.44 -18.74
C GLY A 386 1.52 -22.72 -17.92
N LYS A 387 2.71 -22.50 -18.48
CA LYS A 387 3.99 -22.65 -17.76
C LYS A 387 4.15 -21.61 -16.65
N MET A 388 3.73 -20.37 -16.87
CA MET A 388 3.75 -19.33 -15.84
C MET A 388 2.85 -19.70 -14.64
N ILE A 389 1.66 -20.25 -14.89
CA ILE A 389 0.78 -20.80 -13.83
C ILE A 389 1.50 -21.89 -13.04
N ASP A 390 2.20 -22.80 -13.73
CA ASP A 390 2.97 -23.87 -13.06
C ASP A 390 4.14 -23.29 -12.23
N THR A 391 4.80 -22.23 -12.70
CA THR A 391 5.83 -21.52 -11.93
C THR A 391 5.24 -20.88 -10.66
N LEU A 392 4.13 -20.14 -10.78
CA LEU A 392 3.47 -19.50 -9.63
C LEU A 392 3.16 -20.51 -8.52
N GLN A 393 2.59 -21.67 -8.88
CA GLN A 393 2.24 -22.73 -7.93
C GLN A 393 3.46 -23.49 -7.39
N ALA A 394 4.58 -23.49 -8.11
CA ALA A 394 5.81 -24.12 -7.65
C ALA A 394 6.56 -23.22 -6.65
N GLU A 395 6.58 -21.91 -6.89
CA GLU A 395 7.28 -20.94 -6.04
C GLU A 395 6.45 -20.51 -4.81
N SER A 396 5.11 -20.51 -4.91
CA SER A 396 4.20 -20.34 -3.75
C SER A 396 3.21 -21.51 -3.68
N PRO A 397 3.56 -22.62 -3.00
CA PRO A 397 2.67 -23.75 -2.83
C PRO A 397 1.35 -23.33 -2.16
N GLY A 398 0.22 -23.64 -2.80
CA GLY A 398 -1.11 -23.30 -2.28
C GLY A 398 -1.71 -22.00 -2.82
N VAL A 399 -0.95 -21.19 -3.58
CA VAL A 399 -1.47 -19.96 -4.20
C VAL A 399 -2.70 -20.21 -5.08
N ALA A 400 -3.72 -19.36 -4.92
CA ALA A 400 -4.91 -19.34 -5.75
C ALA A 400 -4.78 -18.28 -6.87
N ILE A 401 -5.04 -18.66 -8.13
CA ILE A 401 -4.71 -17.80 -9.29
C ILE A 401 -5.97 -17.45 -10.09
N ALA A 402 -6.33 -16.17 -10.14
CA ALA A 402 -7.34 -15.61 -11.06
C ALA A 402 -6.72 -15.31 -12.42
N VAL A 403 -6.93 -16.16 -13.41
CA VAL A 403 -6.38 -16.01 -14.77
C VAL A 403 -7.39 -15.29 -15.67
N ALA A 404 -6.99 -14.16 -16.21
CA ALA A 404 -7.84 -13.34 -17.05
C ALA A 404 -7.73 -13.66 -18.55
N THR A 405 -8.85 -13.53 -19.26
CA THR A 405 -8.84 -13.38 -20.73
C THR A 405 -8.33 -11.98 -21.12
N LEU A 406 -7.79 -11.79 -22.32
CA LEU A 406 -7.26 -10.47 -22.73
C LEU A 406 -8.39 -9.48 -23.06
N VAL A 407 -8.14 -8.18 -22.84
CA VAL A 407 -9.06 -7.09 -23.25
C VAL A 407 -9.17 -6.95 -24.79
N PRO A 408 -10.18 -6.25 -25.33
CA PRO A 408 -10.31 -6.00 -26.76
C PRO A 408 -9.18 -5.12 -27.33
N ILE A 409 -8.98 -5.18 -28.65
CA ILE A 409 -8.01 -4.37 -29.38
C ILE A 409 -8.74 -3.47 -30.37
N LYS A 410 -8.79 -2.18 -30.06
CA LYS A 410 -9.52 -1.18 -30.85
C LYS A 410 -8.79 -0.87 -32.17
N ASN A 411 -9.54 -0.72 -33.25
CA ASN A 411 -9.02 -0.33 -34.57
C ASN A 411 -7.98 -1.29 -35.21
N ASP A 412 -7.87 -2.55 -34.77
CA ASP A 412 -7.01 -3.57 -35.40
C ASP A 412 -7.73 -4.93 -35.53
N PRO A 413 -8.52 -5.15 -36.60
CA PRO A 413 -9.30 -6.37 -36.77
C PRO A 413 -8.46 -7.66 -36.80
N ALA A 414 -7.22 -7.58 -37.27
CA ALA A 414 -6.33 -8.74 -37.35
C ALA A 414 -5.81 -9.13 -35.96
N ALA A 415 -5.41 -8.14 -35.15
CA ALA A 415 -5.05 -8.38 -33.76
C ALA A 415 -6.27 -8.82 -32.92
N GLN A 416 -7.44 -8.22 -33.14
CA GLN A 416 -8.70 -8.64 -32.50
C GLN A 416 -9.01 -10.12 -32.77
N THR A 417 -8.89 -10.58 -34.03
CA THR A 417 -9.10 -12.00 -34.37
C THR A 417 -8.13 -12.92 -33.63
N ARG A 418 -6.86 -12.51 -33.48
CA ARG A 418 -5.86 -13.27 -32.73
C ARG A 418 -6.17 -13.30 -31.24
N ARG A 419 -6.61 -12.17 -30.68
CA ARG A 419 -7.08 -12.06 -29.29
C ARG A 419 -8.26 -13.00 -29.04
N ASP A 420 -9.25 -13.02 -29.93
CA ASP A 420 -10.44 -13.85 -29.75
C ASP A 420 -10.07 -15.35 -29.76
N ALA A 421 -9.15 -15.76 -30.64
CA ALA A 421 -8.60 -17.11 -30.64
C ALA A 421 -7.82 -17.42 -29.35
N PHE A 422 -6.97 -16.50 -28.87
CA PHE A 422 -6.22 -16.66 -27.63
C PHE A 422 -7.16 -16.82 -26.41
N ASN A 423 -8.22 -16.00 -26.33
CA ASN A 423 -9.18 -16.07 -25.22
C ASN A 423 -9.99 -17.37 -25.20
N VAL A 424 -10.21 -18.02 -26.35
CA VAL A 424 -10.79 -19.38 -26.39
C VAL A 424 -9.85 -20.38 -25.71
N GLU A 425 -8.54 -20.29 -25.98
CA GLU A 425 -7.54 -21.18 -25.39
C GLU A 425 -7.33 -20.91 -23.88
N VAL A 426 -7.39 -19.66 -23.42
CA VAL A 426 -7.33 -19.33 -21.97
C VAL A 426 -8.47 -19.99 -21.20
N ARG A 427 -9.71 -19.93 -21.71
CA ARG A 427 -10.86 -20.62 -21.09
C ARG A 427 -10.67 -22.12 -21.02
N ALA A 428 -10.16 -22.72 -22.09
CA ALA A 428 -9.87 -24.15 -22.13
C ALA A 428 -8.75 -24.54 -21.14
N LEU A 429 -7.70 -23.71 -21.03
CA LEU A 429 -6.60 -23.89 -20.09
C LEU A 429 -7.07 -23.87 -18.64
N VAL A 430 -7.85 -22.84 -18.24
CA VAL A 430 -8.38 -22.75 -16.86
C VAL A 430 -9.24 -23.98 -16.53
N LYS A 431 -10.14 -24.37 -17.44
CA LYS A 431 -10.99 -25.56 -17.26
C LYS A 431 -10.17 -26.86 -17.10
N ASP A 432 -9.11 -27.02 -17.88
CA ASP A 432 -8.20 -28.16 -17.75
C ASP A 432 -7.42 -28.15 -16.43
N ARG A 433 -6.94 -26.99 -15.97
CA ARG A 433 -6.27 -26.85 -14.67
C ARG A 433 -7.20 -27.19 -13.51
N GLN A 434 -8.42 -26.67 -13.51
CA GLN A 434 -9.45 -26.99 -12.52
C GLN A 434 -9.76 -28.50 -12.49
N ALA A 435 -9.89 -29.14 -13.66
CA ALA A 435 -10.13 -30.58 -13.76
C ALA A 435 -8.98 -31.44 -13.19
N ARG A 436 -7.77 -30.87 -13.09
CA ARG A 436 -6.59 -31.50 -12.46
C ARG A 436 -6.44 -31.16 -10.98
N GLY A 437 -7.39 -30.41 -10.40
CA GLY A 437 -7.38 -30.02 -8.99
C GLY A 437 -6.48 -28.82 -8.67
N GLN A 438 -5.97 -28.10 -9.66
CA GLN A 438 -5.22 -26.86 -9.42
C GLN A 438 -6.19 -25.72 -9.06
N ARG A 439 -5.75 -24.83 -8.14
CA ARG A 439 -6.50 -23.66 -7.64
C ARG A 439 -6.42 -22.49 -8.63
N VAL A 440 -7.13 -22.62 -9.74
CA VAL A 440 -7.13 -21.63 -10.84
C VAL A 440 -8.57 -21.25 -11.19
N GLU A 441 -8.87 -19.97 -11.21
CA GLU A 441 -10.19 -19.42 -11.55
C GLU A 441 -10.11 -18.47 -12.75
N LEU A 442 -11.20 -18.37 -13.52
CA LEU A 442 -11.25 -17.50 -14.71
C LEU A 442 -11.75 -16.10 -14.33
N ALA A 443 -11.08 -15.06 -14.81
CA ALA A 443 -11.62 -13.69 -14.88
C ALA A 443 -11.93 -13.32 -16.35
N GLU A 444 -13.17 -12.92 -16.65
CA GLU A 444 -13.65 -12.83 -18.04
C GLU A 444 -13.74 -11.39 -18.57
N PHE A 445 -12.69 -10.93 -19.24
CA PHE A 445 -12.65 -9.62 -19.92
C PHE A 445 -13.12 -9.66 -21.38
N GLY A 446 -13.45 -10.85 -21.89
CA GLY A 446 -14.05 -11.16 -23.19
C GLY A 446 -15.07 -10.11 -23.68
N PRO A 447 -16.12 -9.84 -22.88
CA PRO A 447 -17.25 -8.96 -23.23
C PRO A 447 -16.99 -7.45 -23.17
N MET A 448 -15.77 -7.00 -22.83
CA MET A 448 -15.45 -5.58 -22.87
C MET A 448 -15.61 -5.03 -24.30
N THR A 449 -15.87 -3.72 -24.43
CA THR A 449 -16.14 -3.06 -25.72
C THR A 449 -15.16 -1.93 -26.01
N ASP A 450 -15.06 -1.48 -27.27
CA ASP A 450 -14.22 -0.36 -27.70
C ASP A 450 -14.47 0.96 -26.94
N ALA A 451 -15.65 1.12 -26.33
CA ALA A 451 -16.01 2.28 -25.51
C ALA A 451 -15.35 2.26 -24.12
N MET A 452 -14.87 1.09 -23.68
CA MET A 452 -14.16 0.88 -22.42
C MET A 452 -12.63 1.01 -22.60
N LEU A 453 -12.16 1.37 -23.80
CA LEU A 453 -10.76 1.56 -24.11
C LEU A 453 -10.42 3.04 -24.28
N PHE A 454 -9.38 3.48 -23.55
CA PHE A 454 -8.76 4.79 -23.68
C PHE A 454 -8.06 4.91 -25.05
N ASP A 455 -7.26 3.90 -25.41
CA ASP A 455 -6.54 3.85 -26.68
C ASP A 455 -6.76 2.53 -27.44
N ARG A 456 -5.76 2.08 -28.21
CA ARG A 456 -5.79 0.83 -28.96
C ARG A 456 -5.85 -0.42 -28.07
N LEU A 457 -5.21 -0.39 -26.90
CA LEU A 457 -5.03 -1.55 -26.02
C LEU A 457 -5.49 -1.30 -24.58
N HIS A 458 -5.37 -0.07 -24.13
CA HIS A 458 -5.48 0.25 -22.71
C HIS A 458 -6.93 0.61 -22.36
N PRO A 459 -7.50 0.00 -21.29
CA PRO A 459 -8.77 0.42 -20.73
C PRO A 459 -8.76 1.89 -20.29
N ASN A 460 -9.95 2.50 -20.28
CA ASN A 460 -10.20 3.72 -19.51
C ASN A 460 -10.74 3.36 -18.12
N ASP A 461 -10.97 4.33 -17.24
CA ASP A 461 -11.47 4.09 -15.88
C ASP A 461 -12.71 3.18 -15.84
N ARG A 462 -13.64 3.32 -16.80
CA ARG A 462 -14.81 2.44 -16.90
C ARG A 462 -14.44 1.00 -17.26
N GLY A 463 -13.42 0.81 -18.10
CA GLY A 463 -12.89 -0.51 -18.43
C GLY A 463 -12.11 -1.13 -17.28
N TYR A 464 -11.35 -0.33 -16.53
CA TYR A 464 -10.64 -0.81 -15.34
C TYR A 464 -11.59 -1.21 -14.21
N ALA A 465 -12.66 -0.44 -13.97
CA ALA A 465 -13.71 -0.82 -13.04
C ALA A 465 -14.41 -2.15 -13.44
N TYR A 466 -14.55 -2.44 -14.73
CA TYR A 466 -15.02 -3.75 -15.20
C TYR A 466 -14.02 -4.85 -14.82
N MET A 467 -12.72 -4.62 -15.05
CA MET A 467 -11.69 -5.60 -14.76
C MET A 467 -11.57 -5.90 -13.27
N ALA A 468 -11.65 -4.86 -12.43
CA ALA A 468 -11.63 -4.97 -10.98
C ALA A 468 -12.76 -5.89 -10.49
N GLU A 469 -13.96 -5.69 -11.02
CA GLU A 469 -15.12 -6.51 -10.69
C GLU A 469 -14.89 -7.98 -11.05
N GLU A 470 -14.48 -8.31 -12.28
CA GLU A 470 -14.33 -9.73 -12.65
C GLU A 470 -13.17 -10.40 -11.91
N PHE A 471 -12.09 -9.68 -11.57
CA PHE A 471 -11.05 -10.21 -10.69
C PHE A 471 -11.57 -10.43 -9.27
N PHE A 472 -12.29 -9.46 -8.71
CA PHE A 472 -12.92 -9.58 -7.41
C PHE A 472 -13.84 -10.81 -7.35
N GLN A 473 -14.67 -11.00 -8.39
CA GLN A 473 -15.55 -12.17 -8.52
C GLN A 473 -14.77 -13.50 -8.56
N ALA A 474 -13.65 -13.54 -9.28
CA ALA A 474 -12.78 -14.71 -9.28
C ALA A 474 -12.21 -14.97 -7.87
N VAL A 475 -11.77 -13.94 -7.15
CA VAL A 475 -11.28 -14.08 -5.75
C VAL A 475 -12.38 -14.58 -4.81
N MET A 476 -13.59 -14.04 -4.89
CA MET A 476 -14.72 -14.53 -4.09
C MET A 476 -15.05 -15.99 -4.41
N THR A 477 -15.00 -16.39 -5.68
CA THR A 477 -15.20 -17.78 -6.11
C THR A 477 -14.10 -18.70 -5.56
N MET A 478 -12.84 -18.24 -5.52
CA MET A 478 -11.74 -19.01 -4.94
C MET A 478 -11.89 -19.14 -3.42
N ARG A 479 -12.28 -18.06 -2.74
CA ARG A 479 -12.60 -18.07 -1.31
C ARG A 479 -13.73 -19.04 -0.99
N ALA A 480 -14.82 -18.97 -1.74
CA ALA A 480 -15.98 -19.87 -1.66
C ALA A 480 -15.62 -21.35 -1.76
N LYS A 481 -14.60 -21.68 -2.56
CA LYS A 481 -14.09 -23.05 -2.74
C LYS A 481 -13.08 -23.47 -1.66
N GLY A 482 -12.76 -22.58 -0.72
CA GLY A 482 -11.74 -22.81 0.30
C GLY A 482 -10.33 -22.91 -0.30
N TRP A 483 -10.05 -22.19 -1.39
CA TRP A 483 -8.76 -22.25 -2.07
C TRP A 483 -7.75 -21.23 -1.55
N ILE A 484 -8.20 -20.19 -0.85
CA ILE A 484 -7.35 -19.16 -0.26
C ILE A 484 -6.99 -19.59 1.15
N GLU A 485 -5.69 -19.77 1.42
CA GLU A 485 -5.11 -20.16 2.71
C GLU A 485 -4.30 -18.98 3.28
N LYS A 486 -3.95 -19.00 4.58
CA LYS A 486 -3.14 -17.93 5.21
C LYS A 486 -1.84 -17.74 4.43
N ALA A 487 -1.48 -16.49 4.15
CA ALA A 487 -0.19 -16.18 3.54
C ALA A 487 0.94 -16.82 4.37
N GLY A 488 1.97 -17.34 3.71
CA GLY A 488 3.08 -18.03 4.38
C GLY A 488 2.82 -19.48 4.87
N SER A 489 1.59 -20.00 4.84
CA SER A 489 1.29 -21.37 5.33
C SER A 489 1.74 -22.52 4.38
N GLY A 490 2.25 -22.18 3.19
CA GLY A 490 2.63 -23.12 2.13
C GLY A 490 4.12 -23.40 2.04
N GLY A 491 4.72 -23.99 3.09
CA GLY A 491 6.12 -24.40 3.08
C GLY A 491 6.35 -25.74 3.77
N ASP A 492 6.26 -26.84 3.01
CA ASP A 492 6.77 -28.14 3.39
C ASP A 492 8.31 -28.17 3.40
N GLY A 493 8.94 -27.55 4.41
CA GLY A 493 10.18 -28.06 4.99
C GLY A 493 11.51 -27.95 4.20
N SER A 494 11.76 -26.91 3.40
CA SER A 494 13.13 -26.69 2.86
C SER A 494 13.68 -25.26 2.82
N GLY A 495 13.08 -24.30 3.53
CA GLY A 495 13.61 -22.92 3.65
C GLY A 495 14.67 -22.75 4.75
N CYS A 496 14.63 -23.58 5.79
CA CYS A 496 15.47 -23.40 6.97
C CYS A 496 16.96 -23.51 6.63
N PRO A 497 17.78 -22.50 6.98
CA PRO A 497 19.20 -22.56 6.75
C PRO A 497 19.87 -23.71 7.51
N ALA A 498 20.79 -24.42 6.85
CA ALA A 498 21.47 -25.55 7.47
C ALA A 498 22.34 -25.10 8.68
N PRO A 499 22.25 -25.78 9.85
CA PRO A 499 23.02 -25.43 11.02
C PRO A 499 24.52 -25.25 10.73
N GLY A 500 25.08 -24.09 11.09
CA GLY A 500 26.49 -23.77 10.89
C GLY A 500 26.81 -23.06 9.56
N GLY A 501 25.82 -22.65 8.77
CA GLY A 501 26.02 -21.88 7.53
C GLY A 501 26.39 -20.41 7.74
N GLY A 502 26.38 -19.91 8.98
CA GLY A 502 26.89 -18.59 9.35
C GLY A 502 25.85 -17.47 9.27
N TRP A 503 26.35 -16.24 9.11
CA TRP A 503 25.56 -15.01 9.09
C TRP A 503 25.87 -14.22 7.82
N GLY A 504 24.86 -13.88 7.02
CA GLY A 504 25.00 -13.07 5.81
C GLY A 504 24.89 -11.58 6.14
N GLU A 505 25.95 -10.80 5.98
CA GLU A 505 25.88 -9.35 6.23
C GLU A 505 25.01 -8.66 5.18
N LEU A 506 23.93 -8.02 5.63
CA LEU A 506 23.05 -7.20 4.80
C LEU A 506 23.48 -5.72 4.81
N GLY A 507 24.21 -5.31 5.86
CA GLY A 507 24.65 -3.93 6.03
C GLY A 507 23.62 -3.11 6.81
N ARG A 508 23.50 -1.82 6.50
CA ARG A 508 22.49 -0.95 7.13
C ARG A 508 21.13 -1.19 6.47
N ILE A 509 20.12 -1.46 7.28
CA ILE A 509 18.74 -1.70 6.84
C ILE A 509 17.78 -0.58 7.22
N ALA A 510 18.07 0.16 8.29
CA ALA A 510 17.25 1.30 8.71
C ALA A 510 18.15 2.47 9.10
N GLN A 511 17.70 3.69 8.79
CA GLN A 511 18.38 4.93 9.17
C GLN A 511 17.88 5.50 10.50
N GLY A 512 16.77 4.97 11.02
CA GLY A 512 16.06 5.50 12.17
C GLY A 512 14.98 6.52 11.81
N PRO A 513 13.94 6.71 12.65
CA PRO A 513 12.89 7.72 12.44
C PRO A 513 13.52 9.11 12.40
N ALA A 514 13.20 9.84 11.33
CA ALA A 514 13.74 11.13 10.94
C ALA A 514 13.42 12.30 11.90
N GLU A 515 13.74 12.20 13.19
CA GLU A 515 13.51 13.29 14.17
C GLU A 515 14.50 13.26 15.36
N ALA A 516 15.23 12.17 15.62
CA ALA A 516 16.10 12.07 16.81
C ALA A 516 17.50 12.72 16.65
N ALA A 517 17.97 12.95 15.42
CA ALA A 517 19.35 13.39 15.16
C ALA A 517 19.57 14.91 15.22
N ALA A 518 18.52 15.73 15.26
CA ALA A 518 18.64 17.19 15.12
C ALA A 518 18.42 17.98 16.42
N LYS A 519 18.42 17.33 17.60
CA LYS A 519 17.94 17.98 18.83
C LYS A 519 18.81 19.14 19.37
N ASP A 520 20.00 19.39 18.79
CA ASP A 520 20.89 20.48 19.20
C ASP A 520 21.80 21.01 18.06
N VAL A 521 21.50 20.72 16.78
CA VAL A 521 22.36 21.13 15.66
C VAL A 521 22.10 22.60 15.32
N HIS A 522 22.79 23.49 16.03
CA HIS A 522 22.82 24.91 15.69
C HIS A 522 23.97 25.20 14.72
N GLY A 523 23.61 25.61 13.51
CA GLY A 523 24.56 25.81 12.42
C GLY A 523 24.14 26.90 11.44
N GLU A 524 25.00 27.18 10.46
CA GLU A 524 24.66 28.01 9.32
C GLU A 524 23.92 27.16 8.28
N VAL A 525 22.78 27.64 7.77
CA VAL A 525 22.04 26.95 6.70
C VAL A 525 22.66 27.28 5.35
N ARG A 526 22.89 26.25 4.54
CA ARG A 526 23.31 26.28 3.15
C ARG A 526 22.30 25.51 2.29
N LEU A 527 22.31 25.81 1.00
CA LEU A 527 21.42 25.16 0.03
C LEU A 527 22.21 24.47 -1.11
N PRO A 528 23.10 23.51 -0.80
CA PRO A 528 23.83 22.76 -1.82
C PRO A 528 22.94 21.71 -2.49
N ASP A 529 23.33 21.20 -3.66
CA ASP A 529 22.74 19.98 -4.24
C ASP A 529 23.68 18.80 -3.96
N LEU A 530 23.49 18.10 -2.83
CA LEU A 530 24.39 17.02 -2.40
C LEU A 530 23.96 15.64 -2.93
N ASN A 531 22.77 15.52 -3.51
CA ASN A 531 22.30 14.29 -4.16
C ASN A 531 22.35 14.35 -5.69
N GLY A 532 22.68 15.49 -6.27
CA GLY A 532 22.84 15.70 -7.70
C GLY A 532 21.53 15.52 -8.48
N ASP A 533 20.40 15.87 -7.86
CA ASP A 533 19.08 15.76 -8.50
C ASP A 533 18.61 17.08 -9.16
N GLY A 534 19.46 18.10 -9.15
CA GLY A 534 19.22 19.44 -9.63
C GLY A 534 18.46 20.33 -8.65
N ARG A 535 18.08 19.82 -7.46
CA ARG A 535 17.32 20.59 -6.46
C ARG A 535 18.20 20.93 -5.27
N ALA A 536 18.03 22.15 -4.80
CA ALA A 536 18.68 22.65 -3.61
C ALA A 536 18.23 21.88 -2.34
N ASP A 537 19.19 21.23 -1.69
CA ASP A 537 18.98 20.56 -0.42
C ASP A 537 19.07 21.55 0.75
N TYR A 538 18.57 21.15 1.92
CA TYR A 538 18.71 21.92 3.15
C TYR A 538 19.83 21.35 4.00
N ALA A 539 20.98 22.05 4.04
CA ALA A 539 22.14 21.65 4.81
C ALA A 539 22.35 22.55 6.03
N VAL A 540 22.45 21.97 7.23
CA VAL A 540 22.83 22.67 8.47
C VAL A 540 24.30 22.38 8.77
N LEU A 541 25.10 23.43 8.74
CA LEU A 541 26.54 23.37 8.94
C LEU A 541 26.94 23.80 10.36
N THR A 542 27.50 22.89 11.16
CA THR A 542 27.89 23.20 12.55
C THR A 542 29.12 24.10 12.62
N LYS A 543 29.42 24.64 13.81
CA LYS A 543 30.63 25.44 14.06
C LYS A 543 31.95 24.69 13.82
N SER A 544 31.91 23.36 13.75
CA SER A 544 33.05 22.46 13.48
C SER A 544 33.07 21.94 12.03
N GLY A 545 32.16 22.43 11.19
CA GLY A 545 32.08 22.08 9.77
C GLY A 545 31.34 20.77 9.50
N GLU A 546 30.63 20.20 10.47
CA GLU A 546 29.78 19.02 10.23
C GLU A 546 28.55 19.41 9.44
N VAL A 547 28.08 18.53 8.57
CA VAL A 547 26.92 18.79 7.70
C VAL A 547 25.80 17.84 8.08
N TYR A 548 24.65 18.40 8.40
CA TYR A 548 23.39 17.67 8.53
C TYR A 548 22.49 18.04 7.35
N LEU A 549 21.97 17.05 6.65
CA LEU A 549 21.35 17.24 5.34
C LEU A 549 19.90 16.76 5.34
N TRP A 550 19.04 17.54 4.71
CA TRP A 550 17.71 17.13 4.27
C TRP A 550 17.65 17.37 2.77
N THR A 551 17.46 16.32 1.97
CA THR A 551 17.41 16.47 0.52
C THR A 551 16.01 16.78 0.04
N ARG A 552 15.88 17.57 -1.02
CA ARG A 552 14.57 17.91 -1.58
C ARG A 552 14.24 17.06 -2.81
N THR A 553 13.28 16.14 -2.67
CA THR A 553 12.80 15.31 -3.79
C THR A 553 11.45 15.81 -4.33
N THR A 554 11.00 15.22 -5.46
CA THR A 554 9.65 15.43 -6.00
C THR A 554 8.54 14.99 -5.04
N GLU A 555 8.83 14.06 -4.13
CA GLU A 555 7.92 13.52 -3.12
C GLU A 555 7.95 14.29 -1.79
N GLY A 556 8.87 15.25 -1.65
CA GLY A 556 9.04 16.06 -0.44
C GLY A 556 10.45 16.01 0.14
N TRP A 557 10.58 16.36 1.43
CA TRP A 557 11.86 16.41 2.14
C TRP A 557 12.27 15.03 2.68
N SER A 558 13.53 14.65 2.48
CA SER A 558 14.13 13.43 3.05
C SER A 558 15.31 13.78 3.97
N ASN A 559 15.25 13.41 5.25
CA ASN A 559 16.34 13.65 6.19
C ASN A 559 17.47 12.62 6.00
N ARG A 560 18.67 13.08 5.62
CA ARG A 560 19.86 12.23 5.44
C ARG A 560 20.75 12.18 6.69
N GLY A 561 20.39 12.91 7.75
CA GLY A 561 21.16 12.98 8.99
C GLY A 561 22.50 13.68 8.79
N ARG A 562 23.52 13.29 9.57
CA ARG A 562 24.87 13.84 9.46
C ARG A 562 25.61 13.19 8.30
N VAL A 563 25.80 13.94 7.22
CA VAL A 563 26.45 13.47 5.99
C VAL A 563 27.94 13.81 5.95
N ALA A 564 28.41 14.80 6.73
CA ALA A 564 29.84 15.10 6.84
C ALA A 564 30.30 15.23 8.29
N ASP A 565 31.45 14.63 8.60
CA ASP A 565 32.05 14.65 9.93
C ASP A 565 32.64 16.01 10.33
N GLY A 566 32.81 16.89 9.36
CA GLY A 566 33.54 18.14 9.52
C GLY A 566 35.05 17.94 9.68
N THR A 567 35.79 18.97 9.32
CA THR A 567 37.26 18.98 9.38
C THR A 567 37.78 19.70 10.63
N GLY A 568 36.86 20.18 11.48
CA GLY A 568 37.15 21.13 12.55
C GLY A 568 37.27 22.59 12.07
N ALA A 569 37.09 22.84 10.76
CA ALA A 569 36.99 24.19 10.22
C ALA A 569 35.70 24.88 10.66
N ALA A 570 35.75 26.21 10.81
CA ALA A 570 34.58 27.01 11.10
C ALA A 570 33.61 27.04 9.90
N ALA A 571 32.32 27.18 10.18
CA ALA A 571 31.26 27.16 9.15
C ALA A 571 31.48 28.18 8.02
N ASP A 572 32.04 29.35 8.34
CA ASP A 572 32.33 30.42 7.38
C ASP A 572 33.49 30.11 6.41
N ARG A 573 34.23 29.02 6.66
CA ARG A 573 35.32 28.51 5.80
C ARG A 573 34.88 27.37 4.89
N VAL A 574 33.71 26.79 5.11
CA VAL A 574 33.21 25.68 4.29
C VAL A 574 32.45 26.22 3.08
N ARG A 575 32.67 25.61 1.91
CA ARG A 575 31.92 25.87 0.68
C ARG A 575 31.45 24.54 0.08
N PHE A 576 30.41 24.63 -0.73
CA PHE A 576 29.89 23.56 -1.58
C PHE A 576 29.99 24.03 -3.02
N ALA A 577 30.46 23.15 -3.91
CA ALA A 577 30.73 23.43 -5.32
C ALA A 577 31.00 22.11 -6.05
N ASP A 578 30.46 21.92 -7.24
CA ASP A 578 30.71 20.72 -8.08
C ASP A 578 32.07 20.83 -8.79
N MET A 579 33.12 20.20 -8.25
CA MET A 579 34.48 20.36 -8.77
C MET A 579 34.88 19.34 -9.85
N ASP A 580 34.07 18.31 -10.10
CA ASP A 580 34.28 17.36 -11.20
C ASP A 580 33.12 17.16 -12.17
N GLY A 581 32.12 18.03 -12.09
CA GLY A 581 31.07 18.24 -13.08
C GLY A 581 30.10 17.07 -13.17
N ASP A 582 29.91 16.34 -12.07
CA ASP A 582 29.06 15.16 -12.02
C ASP A 582 27.65 15.44 -11.48
N GLY A 583 27.40 16.69 -11.11
CA GLY A 583 26.12 17.24 -10.67
C GLY A 583 25.93 17.25 -9.16
N ASP A 584 26.80 16.61 -8.36
CA ASP A 584 26.72 16.68 -6.90
C ASP A 584 27.78 17.59 -6.28
N ASP A 585 27.38 18.40 -5.30
CA ASP A 585 28.25 19.41 -4.70
C ASP A 585 29.33 18.77 -3.80
N ASP A 586 30.58 19.23 -3.94
CA ASP A 586 31.70 18.79 -3.12
C ASP A 586 31.91 19.60 -1.85
N TYR A 587 32.50 18.97 -0.83
CA TYR A 587 32.82 19.66 0.42
C TYR A 587 34.21 20.30 0.34
N LEU A 588 34.25 21.64 0.45
CA LEU A 588 35.48 22.43 0.38
C LEU A 588 35.75 23.16 1.69
N VAL A 589 37.02 23.25 2.07
CA VAL A 589 37.50 24.11 3.16
C VAL A 589 38.48 25.13 2.62
N VAL A 590 38.12 26.40 2.75
CA VAL A 590 38.94 27.55 2.36
C VAL A 590 39.55 28.21 3.59
N ASP A 591 40.88 28.26 3.68
CA ASP A 591 41.55 28.94 4.79
C ASP A 591 41.61 30.48 4.62
N ASP A 592 42.14 31.19 5.62
CA ASP A 592 42.21 32.66 5.57
C ASP A 592 43.09 33.17 4.43
N GLU A 593 44.00 32.33 3.95
CA GLU A 593 44.92 32.60 2.87
C GLU A 593 44.37 32.28 1.48
N GLY A 594 43.19 31.64 1.38
CA GLY A 594 42.57 31.20 0.13
C GLY A 594 43.06 29.82 -0.35
N VAL A 595 43.70 29.03 0.50
CA VAL A 595 44.04 27.63 0.20
C VAL A 595 42.77 26.79 0.32
N VAL A 596 42.54 25.91 -0.66
CA VAL A 596 41.34 25.06 -0.73
C VAL A 596 41.74 23.61 -0.52
N THR A 597 41.12 22.97 0.47
CA THR A 597 41.16 21.52 0.66
C THR A 597 39.80 20.95 0.30
N ALA A 598 39.76 19.93 -0.55
CA ALA A 598 38.52 19.37 -1.08
C ALA A 598 38.33 17.91 -0.72
N TRP A 599 37.06 17.54 -0.58
CA TRP A 599 36.60 16.18 -0.45
C TRP A 599 35.51 15.98 -1.49
N ARG A 600 35.74 15.03 -2.38
CA ARG A 600 34.79 14.71 -3.42
C ARG A 600 33.57 13.99 -2.84
N ASN A 601 32.38 14.39 -3.26
CA ASN A 601 31.14 13.68 -3.01
C ASN A 601 31.06 12.49 -3.98
N ASP A 602 30.92 11.26 -3.45
CA ASP A 602 30.75 10.04 -4.26
C ASP A 602 29.37 9.43 -3.89
N GLY A 603 28.31 10.26 -3.88
CA GLY A 603 26.96 9.87 -3.48
C GLY A 603 26.74 9.75 -1.96
N VAL A 604 27.23 10.72 -1.18
CA VAL A 604 27.06 10.77 0.28
C VAL A 604 25.60 10.94 0.70
N ALA A 605 24.78 11.55 -0.16
CA ALA A 605 23.35 11.69 0.09
C ALA A 605 22.57 10.40 -0.20
N ASP A 606 22.85 9.69 -1.30
CA ASP A 606 21.94 8.66 -1.84
C ASP A 606 22.31 7.19 -1.64
N ARG A 607 23.56 6.83 -1.29
CA ARG A 607 24.00 5.40 -1.39
C ARG A 607 25.01 4.89 -0.36
N GLY A 608 25.18 5.58 0.77
CA GLY A 608 26.28 5.22 1.69
C GLY A 608 27.66 5.45 1.06
N GLY A 609 27.73 6.37 0.09
CA GLY A 609 28.98 6.92 -0.44
C GLY A 609 29.79 7.62 0.65
N ALA A 610 31.07 7.86 0.39
CA ALA A 610 31.98 8.47 1.36
C ALA A 610 32.69 9.66 0.73
N TRP A 611 32.86 10.71 1.52
CA TRP A 611 33.74 11.83 1.20
C TRP A 611 35.14 11.31 0.86
N LYS A 612 35.54 11.49 -0.40
CA LYS A 612 36.87 11.10 -0.85
C LYS A 612 37.81 12.28 -0.73
N ALA A 613 38.76 12.20 0.20
CA ALA A 613 39.74 13.27 0.38
C ALA A 613 40.59 13.46 -0.89
N MET A 614 40.43 14.59 -1.56
CA MET A 614 41.25 15.03 -2.70
C MET A 614 42.48 15.80 -2.23
N GLY A 615 42.46 16.27 -0.98
CA GLY A 615 43.53 17.03 -0.37
C GLY A 615 43.49 18.49 -0.82
N VAL A 616 44.63 19.17 -0.74
CA VAL A 616 44.71 20.58 -1.13
C VAL A 616 44.69 20.68 -2.66
N ILE A 617 43.65 21.32 -3.21
CA ILE A 617 43.40 21.49 -4.65
C ILE A 617 43.79 22.89 -5.15
N ALA A 618 43.92 23.88 -4.28
CA ALA A 618 44.44 25.21 -4.60
C ALA A 618 45.33 25.74 -3.47
N ASP A 619 46.53 26.26 -3.78
CA ASP A 619 47.43 26.87 -2.79
C ASP A 619 48.38 27.92 -3.39
N ARG A 620 49.25 28.51 -2.55
CA ARG A 620 50.23 29.54 -2.94
C ARG A 620 51.47 29.02 -3.67
N SER A 621 51.60 27.70 -3.91
CA SER A 621 52.82 27.08 -4.40
C SER A 621 52.77 26.78 -5.91
N GLY A 622 52.58 27.83 -6.72
CA GLY A 622 52.61 27.71 -8.18
C GLY A 622 52.53 29.06 -8.89
N ASN A 623 53.06 29.16 -10.11
CA ASN A 623 52.90 30.33 -10.98
C ASN A 623 51.45 30.48 -11.52
N THR A 624 50.51 29.67 -11.03
CA THR A 624 49.11 29.62 -11.44
C THR A 624 48.17 30.24 -10.42
N VAL A 625 48.64 30.73 -9.26
CA VAL A 625 47.83 31.52 -8.30
C VAL A 625 48.60 32.82 -7.98
N PRO A 626 48.10 34.03 -8.30
CA PRO A 626 48.84 35.27 -8.15
C PRO A 626 49.15 35.59 -6.69
N GLN A 627 50.27 36.29 -6.50
CA GLN A 627 50.84 36.73 -5.23
C GLN A 627 49.95 37.70 -4.40
N GLU A 628 48.70 37.93 -4.80
CA GLU A 628 47.74 38.82 -4.16
C GLU A 628 46.43 38.07 -3.84
N LEU A 629 46.54 36.97 -3.10
CA LEU A 629 45.37 36.32 -2.53
C LEU A 629 44.62 37.31 -1.66
N GLY A 630 43.42 37.66 -2.10
CA GLY A 630 42.39 38.17 -1.22
C GLY A 630 42.17 37.18 -0.07
N PRO A 631 41.85 37.64 1.15
CA PRO A 631 41.45 36.77 2.26
C PRO A 631 40.42 35.73 1.83
N GLY A 632 40.51 34.48 2.30
CA GLY A 632 39.63 33.36 1.88
C GLY A 632 38.12 33.62 1.95
N LYS A 633 37.69 34.57 2.78
CA LYS A 633 36.31 35.11 2.81
C LYS A 633 35.82 35.77 1.50
N TYR A 634 36.71 35.97 0.52
CA TYR A 634 36.40 36.53 -0.79
C TYR A 634 36.48 35.49 -1.93
N VAL A 635 36.78 34.24 -1.59
CA VAL A 635 36.76 33.13 -2.54
C VAL A 635 35.31 32.68 -2.75
N GLN A 636 34.94 32.52 -4.01
CA GLN A 636 33.68 31.95 -4.48
C GLN A 636 33.98 30.86 -5.52
N PHE A 637 33.01 29.98 -5.70
CA PHE A 637 33.02 28.92 -6.70
C PHE A 637 31.73 29.03 -7.50
N ALA A 638 31.84 28.92 -8.81
CA ALA A 638 30.75 28.90 -9.77
C ALA A 638 31.32 28.60 -11.16
N ASP A 639 30.64 27.79 -11.95
CA ASP A 639 30.93 27.57 -13.37
C ASP A 639 30.73 28.87 -14.17
N ILE A 640 31.82 29.50 -14.63
CA ILE A 640 31.75 30.75 -15.39
C ILE A 640 31.76 30.54 -16.90
N ASP A 641 32.00 29.32 -17.36
CA ASP A 641 32.24 29.03 -18.78
C ASP A 641 31.33 27.95 -19.38
N GLY A 642 30.46 27.38 -18.54
CA GLY A 642 29.36 26.49 -18.87
C GLY A 642 29.80 25.07 -19.15
N ASP A 643 30.94 24.63 -18.62
CA ASP A 643 31.48 23.29 -18.83
C ASP A 643 31.07 22.26 -17.77
N GLY A 644 30.39 22.72 -16.70
CA GLY A 644 29.88 21.94 -15.58
C GLY A 644 30.84 21.88 -14.38
N ASP A 645 32.11 22.27 -14.54
CA ASP A 645 33.09 22.26 -13.47
C ASP A 645 33.15 23.64 -12.76
N ASP A 646 32.92 23.70 -11.45
CA ASP A 646 32.95 24.97 -10.72
C ASP A 646 34.35 25.61 -10.68
N ASP A 647 34.42 26.88 -11.06
CA ASP A 647 35.68 27.62 -11.17
C ASP A 647 36.11 28.29 -9.87
N TYR A 648 37.42 28.50 -9.68
CA TYR A 648 37.93 29.22 -8.52
C TYR A 648 37.95 30.72 -8.79
N LEU A 649 37.20 31.49 -7.99
CA LEU A 649 36.98 32.93 -8.21
C LEU A 649 37.31 33.77 -6.98
N VAL A 650 37.91 34.94 -7.17
CA VAL A 650 38.29 35.84 -6.07
C VAL A 650 37.71 37.24 -6.28
N VAL A 651 36.83 37.66 -5.37
CA VAL A 651 36.25 39.02 -5.37
C VAL A 651 37.17 40.00 -4.64
N HIS A 652 37.82 40.88 -5.37
CA HIS A 652 38.85 41.73 -4.81
C HIS A 652 38.29 42.79 -3.83
N PRO A 653 38.87 42.91 -2.61
CA PRO A 653 38.31 43.78 -1.56
C PRO A 653 38.68 45.25 -1.67
N HIS A 654 39.70 45.56 -2.47
CA HIS A 654 40.18 46.91 -2.69
C HIS A 654 39.90 47.36 -4.11
N GLU A 655 39.84 48.67 -4.28
CA GLU A 655 39.68 49.32 -5.59
C GLU A 655 40.86 48.96 -6.50
N VAL A 656 40.60 48.26 -7.59
CA VAL A 656 41.60 47.91 -8.61
C VAL A 656 41.39 48.84 -9.80
N LEU A 657 42.40 49.64 -10.14
CA LEU A 657 42.33 50.66 -11.22
C LEU A 657 41.13 51.62 -11.17
N GLY A 658 40.58 51.91 -9.98
CA GLY A 658 39.41 52.79 -9.84
C GLY A 658 38.08 52.07 -9.67
N GLN A 659 38.07 50.73 -9.62
CA GLN A 659 36.86 49.90 -9.65
C GLN A 659 36.77 49.00 -8.42
N LYS A 660 35.59 48.91 -7.79
CA LYS A 660 35.31 48.01 -6.66
C LYS A 660 34.57 46.75 -7.15
N GLY A 661 34.73 45.63 -6.44
CA GLY A 661 34.04 44.37 -6.77
C GLY A 661 34.61 43.65 -8.00
N VAL A 662 35.91 43.78 -8.26
CA VAL A 662 36.57 43.11 -9.41
C VAL A 662 36.76 41.62 -9.11
N ILE A 663 36.45 40.74 -10.07
CA ILE A 663 36.64 39.28 -9.94
C ILE A 663 37.85 38.82 -10.75
N TRP A 664 38.70 38.02 -10.12
CA TRP A 664 39.74 37.23 -10.80
C TRP A 664 39.31 35.77 -10.88
N GLY A 665 39.52 35.12 -12.02
CA GLY A 665 39.11 33.74 -12.25
C GLY A 665 40.22 32.77 -12.65
N TRP A 666 39.99 31.51 -12.31
CA TRP A 666 40.77 30.35 -12.70
C TRP A 666 39.83 29.25 -13.16
N LEU A 667 39.97 28.83 -14.41
CA LEU A 667 39.14 27.76 -14.95
C LEU A 667 39.56 26.40 -14.43
N ASN A 668 38.58 25.58 -14.08
CA ASN A 668 38.74 24.20 -13.62
C ASN A 668 38.82 23.21 -14.79
N ASP A 669 40.02 23.01 -15.37
CA ASP A 669 40.22 21.99 -16.43
C ASP A 669 40.51 20.60 -15.81
N GLY A 670 39.61 20.14 -14.93
CA GLY A 670 39.68 18.85 -14.25
C GLY A 670 40.66 18.77 -13.07
N VAL A 671 40.46 19.60 -12.04
CA VAL A 671 41.33 19.66 -10.84
C VAL A 671 41.33 18.37 -10.02
N PHE A 672 40.25 17.61 -10.02
CA PHE A 672 40.17 16.33 -9.33
C PHE A 672 40.91 15.19 -10.06
N GLN A 673 41.03 15.28 -11.39
CA GLN A 673 41.74 14.29 -12.21
C GLN A 673 43.23 14.65 -12.38
N HIS A 674 43.56 15.93 -12.43
CA HIS A 674 44.90 16.42 -12.78
C HIS A 674 45.62 17.19 -11.66
N GLY A 675 44.96 17.39 -10.53
CA GLY A 675 45.49 18.12 -9.39
C GLY A 675 45.70 19.61 -9.68
N ARG A 676 46.43 20.30 -8.80
CA ARG A 676 46.54 21.78 -8.76
C ARG A 676 47.08 22.46 -10.04
N SER A 677 47.67 21.71 -10.95
CA SER A 677 48.14 22.25 -12.24
C SER A 677 47.03 22.42 -13.28
N ALA A 678 45.83 21.89 -13.01
CA ALA A 678 44.66 22.03 -13.88
C ALA A 678 44.11 23.47 -13.92
N TRP A 679 44.33 24.25 -12.85
CA TRP A 679 43.87 25.63 -12.78
C TRP A 679 44.47 26.50 -13.89
N LYS A 680 43.60 27.06 -14.73
CA LYS A 680 43.98 27.95 -15.81
C LYS A 680 43.59 29.39 -15.48
N PHE A 681 44.58 30.20 -15.13
CA PHE A 681 44.35 31.63 -14.87
C PHE A 681 43.84 32.34 -16.12
N VAL A 682 42.67 32.97 -16.00
CA VAL A 682 42.00 33.71 -17.08
C VAL A 682 42.04 35.22 -16.90
N GLY A 683 42.52 35.71 -15.76
CA GLY A 683 42.66 37.14 -15.52
C GLY A 683 41.40 37.75 -14.93
N TRP A 684 41.08 38.96 -15.39
CA TRP A 684 39.95 39.72 -14.88
C TRP A 684 38.70 39.33 -15.62
N ILE A 685 37.73 38.82 -14.88
CA ILE A 685 36.52 38.29 -15.48
C ILE A 685 35.29 39.13 -15.19
N GLY A 686 35.37 40.22 -14.41
CA GLY A 686 34.22 41.12 -14.17
C GLY A 686 34.56 42.37 -13.33
N HIS A 687 33.83 43.48 -13.54
CA HIS A 687 33.94 44.72 -12.74
C HIS A 687 32.64 45.54 -12.66
N HIS A 688 32.42 46.25 -11.54
CA HIS A 688 31.30 47.19 -11.37
C HIS A 688 31.73 48.67 -11.48
N LYS A 689 30.83 49.53 -11.96
CA LYS A 689 31.02 51.00 -12.15
C LYS A 689 30.26 51.85 -11.11
N SER A 690 29.92 51.32 -9.93
CA SER A 690 29.31 52.13 -8.85
C SER A 690 30.27 52.37 -7.69
N ASP A 691 30.12 53.55 -7.06
CA ASP A 691 31.02 54.03 -6.01
C ASP A 691 30.66 53.51 -4.60
N SER A 692 29.55 52.77 -4.44
CA SER A 692 28.91 52.51 -3.13
C SER A 692 28.97 51.07 -2.59
N GLU A 693 29.46 50.09 -3.34
CA GLU A 693 29.31 48.66 -3.00
C GLU A 693 30.65 47.93 -2.84
N GLY A 694 30.69 46.93 -1.96
CA GLY A 694 31.90 46.20 -1.54
C GLY A 694 31.88 44.72 -1.92
N PRO A 695 32.98 43.98 -1.68
CA PRO A 695 33.12 42.57 -2.06
C PRO A 695 32.11 41.61 -1.38
N ALA A 696 31.47 42.02 -0.28
CA ALA A 696 30.46 41.21 0.41
C ALA A 696 29.09 41.19 -0.32
N ASP A 697 28.92 42.08 -1.29
CA ASP A 697 27.68 42.28 -2.04
C ASP A 697 27.66 41.46 -3.35
N VAL A 698 28.80 40.90 -3.78
CA VAL A 698 28.93 40.14 -5.04
C VAL A 698 28.55 38.67 -4.84
N ARG A 699 27.70 38.13 -5.71
CA ARG A 699 27.35 36.70 -5.80
C ARG A 699 27.43 36.25 -7.26
N LEU A 700 27.51 34.95 -7.46
CA LEU A 700 27.47 34.27 -8.75
C LEU A 700 26.44 33.15 -8.68
N ALA A 701 25.59 33.05 -9.69
CA ALA A 701 24.57 32.02 -9.87
C ALA A 701 24.03 32.14 -11.29
N ASP A 702 23.69 31.02 -11.94
CA ASP A 702 23.01 31.03 -13.23
C ASP A 702 21.56 31.52 -13.04
N MET A 703 21.24 32.73 -13.50
CA MET A 703 19.91 33.32 -13.32
C MET A 703 19.01 33.20 -14.54
N ASP A 704 19.55 32.82 -15.70
CA ASP A 704 18.79 32.67 -16.94
C ASP A 704 18.80 31.24 -17.52
N GLY A 705 19.39 30.30 -16.80
CA GLY A 705 19.34 28.86 -17.03
C GLY A 705 20.13 28.42 -18.25
N ASP A 706 21.13 29.20 -18.66
CA ASP A 706 21.93 28.91 -19.86
C ASP A 706 23.20 28.08 -19.58
N GLY A 707 23.42 27.75 -18.30
CA GLY A 707 24.46 26.87 -17.80
C GLY A 707 25.72 27.60 -17.33
N ASP A 708 25.82 28.93 -17.50
CA ASP A 708 26.94 29.71 -16.98
C ASP A 708 26.51 30.72 -15.90
N ALA A 709 27.40 30.97 -14.94
CA ALA A 709 27.06 31.79 -13.79
C ALA A 709 27.02 33.29 -14.12
N ASP A 710 25.95 33.95 -13.70
CA ASP A 710 25.79 35.39 -13.86
C ASP A 710 26.44 36.19 -12.74
N TYR A 711 26.75 37.46 -13.02
CA TYR A 711 27.29 38.39 -12.02
C TYR A 711 26.15 39.11 -11.28
N LEU A 712 26.07 38.92 -9.96
CA LEU A 712 25.03 39.52 -9.11
C LEU A 712 25.59 40.50 -8.07
N ILE A 713 24.82 41.56 -7.82
CA ILE A 713 25.02 42.49 -6.71
C ILE A 713 23.79 42.44 -5.81
N VAL A 714 23.98 41.93 -4.59
CA VAL A 714 22.99 41.86 -3.53
C VAL A 714 23.21 43.01 -2.54
N SER A 715 22.27 43.94 -2.48
CA SER A 715 22.35 45.09 -1.58
C SER A 715 22.08 44.71 -0.12
N GLU A 716 22.38 45.63 0.81
CA GLU A 716 22.01 45.46 2.23
C GLU A 716 20.51 45.26 2.46
N SER A 717 19.63 45.70 1.56
CA SER A 717 18.18 45.48 1.67
C SER A 717 17.71 44.14 1.06
N GLY A 718 18.66 43.32 0.61
CA GLY A 718 18.42 42.07 -0.11
C GLY A 718 17.94 42.27 -1.54
N ALA A 719 18.07 43.48 -2.10
CA ALA A 719 17.74 43.75 -3.50
C ALA A 719 18.86 43.23 -4.40
N VAL A 720 18.51 42.68 -5.56
CA VAL A 720 19.47 42.00 -6.44
C VAL A 720 19.47 42.65 -7.82
N ASN A 721 20.65 43.03 -8.28
CA ASN A 721 20.92 43.40 -9.66
C ASN A 721 21.81 42.33 -10.28
N VAL A 722 21.55 41.99 -11.53
CA VAL A 722 22.26 40.93 -12.27
C VAL A 722 22.82 41.48 -13.57
N ARG A 723 23.89 40.86 -14.06
CA ARG A 723 24.49 41.05 -15.37
C ARG A 723 24.76 39.69 -15.98
N ARG A 724 24.22 39.49 -17.18
CA ARG A 724 24.32 38.21 -17.84
C ARG A 724 25.69 37.89 -18.40
N ASN A 725 26.10 36.64 -18.28
CA ASN A 725 27.33 36.10 -18.85
C ASN A 725 27.12 35.51 -20.25
N ASN A 726 26.60 36.29 -21.20
CA ASN A 726 26.38 35.81 -22.59
C ASN A 726 27.67 35.73 -23.45
N LEU A 727 28.83 35.50 -22.84
CA LEU A 727 30.14 35.64 -23.46
C LEU A 727 30.70 34.29 -23.95
N GLY A 728 30.17 33.18 -23.42
CA GLY A 728 30.64 31.82 -23.63
C GLY A 728 32.06 31.62 -23.09
N SER A 729 32.66 30.45 -23.37
CA SER A 729 33.97 30.03 -22.85
C SER A 729 35.22 30.74 -23.44
N ASP A 730 35.08 31.99 -23.90
CA ASP A 730 36.21 32.80 -24.42
C ASP A 730 36.63 33.87 -23.39
N PRO A 731 37.72 33.63 -22.63
CA PRO A 731 38.14 34.54 -21.57
C PRO A 731 38.57 35.93 -22.02
N GLU A 732 38.88 36.12 -23.31
CA GLU A 732 39.21 37.44 -23.85
C GLU A 732 37.99 38.37 -23.89
N LYS A 733 36.76 37.84 -23.87
CA LYS A 733 35.51 38.61 -23.89
C LYS A 733 35.06 39.07 -22.50
N TRP A 734 35.36 38.30 -21.46
CA TRP A 734 34.97 38.58 -20.06
C TRP A 734 35.52 39.91 -19.51
N LEU A 735 36.61 40.41 -20.10
CA LEU A 735 37.25 41.66 -19.65
C LEU A 735 36.43 42.92 -19.98
N TYR A 736 35.50 42.88 -20.93
CA TYR A 736 34.87 44.08 -21.50
C TYR A 736 33.35 44.04 -21.74
N GLU A 737 32.70 42.87 -21.73
CA GLU A 737 31.37 42.71 -22.36
C GLU A 737 30.26 42.09 -21.49
N TRP A 738 30.30 42.19 -20.16
CA TRP A 738 29.13 41.79 -19.34
C TRP A 738 27.86 42.52 -19.77
N GLY A 739 26.73 41.81 -19.78
CA GLY A 739 25.42 42.35 -20.15
C GLY A 739 25.01 43.60 -19.34
N GLU A 740 23.99 44.32 -19.83
CA GLU A 740 23.47 45.48 -19.11
C GLU A 740 22.92 45.08 -17.73
N SER A 741 23.30 45.86 -16.70
CA SER A 741 22.85 45.64 -15.33
C SER A 741 21.34 45.85 -15.21
N SER A 742 20.64 44.84 -14.72
CA SER A 742 19.18 44.87 -14.59
C SER A 742 18.74 44.50 -13.16
N PRO A 743 17.78 45.23 -12.55
CA PRO A 743 17.25 44.88 -11.23
C PRO A 743 16.26 43.71 -11.34
N ILE A 744 16.47 42.63 -10.59
CA ILE A 744 15.61 41.43 -10.58
C ILE A 744 14.84 41.23 -9.27
N ALA A 745 15.37 41.76 -8.17
CA ALA A 745 14.68 41.76 -6.88
C ALA A 745 14.72 43.15 -6.25
N LYS A 746 13.54 43.67 -5.86
CA LYS A 746 13.42 44.95 -5.13
C LYS A 746 13.88 44.85 -3.65
N GLY A 747 14.24 43.66 -3.20
CA GLY A 747 14.62 43.35 -1.83
C GLY A 747 13.43 43.05 -0.94
N THR A 748 13.60 42.07 -0.04
CA THR A 748 12.58 41.65 0.94
C THR A 748 12.63 42.48 2.23
N GLY A 749 13.59 43.41 2.34
CA GLY A 749 13.89 44.14 3.57
C GLY A 749 14.72 43.34 4.58
N ILE A 750 15.15 42.13 4.21
CA ILE A 750 16.08 41.28 4.95
C ILE A 750 17.52 41.60 4.48
N GLY A 751 18.48 41.53 5.40
CA GLY A 751 19.89 41.83 5.13
C GLY A 751 20.48 40.96 4.01
N GLY A 752 21.28 41.54 3.11
CA GLY A 752 21.90 40.83 1.98
C GLY A 752 22.72 39.58 2.34
N SER A 753 23.26 39.50 3.57
CA SER A 753 23.96 38.30 4.09
C SER A 753 23.04 37.10 4.38
N SER A 754 21.74 37.30 4.33
CA SER A 754 20.71 36.28 4.53
C SER A 754 20.05 35.84 3.22
N VAL A 755 20.49 36.39 2.08
CA VAL A 755 20.06 35.95 0.75
C VAL A 755 20.89 34.74 0.34
N LEU A 756 20.22 33.71 -0.14
CA LEU A 756 20.82 32.53 -0.79
C LEU A 756 20.24 32.42 -2.20
N LEU A 757 21.03 31.86 -3.12
CA LEU A 757 20.67 31.58 -4.50
C LEU A 757 20.99 30.10 -4.75
N ALA A 758 20.01 29.35 -5.26
CA ALA A 758 20.13 27.93 -5.60
C ALA A 758 18.91 27.53 -6.44
N ASP A 759 18.96 26.46 -7.23
CA ASP A 759 17.79 25.99 -7.98
C ASP A 759 16.87 25.17 -7.05
N ALA A 760 15.66 25.64 -6.75
CA ALA A 760 14.77 24.94 -5.83
C ALA A 760 13.97 23.81 -6.48
N ASP A 761 13.75 23.91 -7.79
CA ASP A 761 12.77 23.10 -8.52
C ASP A 761 13.29 22.31 -9.72
N ALA A 762 14.61 22.35 -9.92
CA ALA A 762 15.41 21.68 -10.95
C ALA A 762 15.01 22.09 -12.37
N ASP A 763 14.70 23.37 -12.57
CA ASP A 763 14.41 23.92 -13.90
C ASP A 763 15.63 24.53 -14.60
N GLY A 764 16.77 24.59 -13.90
CA GLY A 764 18.07 25.00 -14.39
C GLY A 764 18.43 26.44 -14.05
N ASP A 765 17.51 27.24 -13.50
CA ASP A 765 17.81 28.61 -13.09
C ASP A 765 17.77 28.81 -11.57
N ALA A 766 18.55 29.77 -11.06
CA ALA A 766 18.70 29.98 -9.64
C ALA A 766 17.54 30.78 -9.04
N ASP A 767 17.01 30.28 -7.94
CA ASP A 767 15.93 30.90 -7.18
C ASP A 767 16.42 31.82 -6.07
N TYR A 768 15.53 32.72 -5.64
CA TYR A 768 15.81 33.64 -4.55
C TYR A 768 15.28 33.13 -3.22
N PHE A 769 16.18 33.01 -2.24
CA PHE A 769 15.83 32.60 -0.88
C PHE A 769 16.17 33.65 0.17
N THR A 770 15.42 33.63 1.27
CA THR A 770 15.78 34.35 2.51
C THR A 770 15.89 33.40 3.67
N ARG A 771 17.05 33.41 4.33
CA ARG A 771 17.34 32.66 5.54
C ARG A 771 17.10 33.52 6.78
N LEU A 772 16.22 33.09 7.67
CA LEU A 772 16.03 33.72 8.96
C LEU A 772 17.02 33.18 10.01
N PRO A 773 17.31 33.94 11.09
CA PRO A 773 18.21 33.48 12.16
C PRO A 773 17.77 32.19 12.85
N ASP A 774 16.49 31.82 12.76
CA ASP A 774 15.92 30.58 13.31
C ASP A 774 16.00 29.41 12.32
N GLY A 775 16.75 29.53 11.22
CA GLY A 775 16.91 28.49 10.20
C GLY A 775 15.75 28.39 9.22
N THR A 776 14.68 29.17 9.39
CA THR A 776 13.58 29.21 8.43
C THR A 776 14.07 29.77 7.09
N VAL A 777 13.83 29.05 6.01
CA VAL A 777 14.15 29.48 4.64
C VAL A 777 12.84 29.75 3.90
N ASN A 778 12.68 30.96 3.38
CA ASN A 778 11.59 31.31 2.47
C ASN A 778 12.09 31.36 1.03
N TRP A 779 11.24 30.95 0.10
CA TRP A 779 11.55 30.78 -1.32
C TRP A 779 10.68 31.67 -2.22
N TRP A 780 11.33 32.21 -3.24
CA TRP A 780 10.72 32.83 -4.40
C TRP A 780 11.31 32.20 -5.66
N GLU A 781 10.42 31.66 -6.48
CA GLU A 781 10.71 30.98 -7.74
C GLU A 781 11.03 32.01 -8.83
N ASN A 782 12.02 31.71 -9.66
CA ASN A 782 12.50 32.50 -10.78
C ASN A 782 11.80 32.13 -12.11
N ASP A 783 10.48 32.02 -12.08
CA ASP A 783 9.69 31.66 -13.26
C ASP A 783 9.71 32.82 -14.30
N GLU A 784 10.47 32.64 -15.39
CA GLU A 784 10.47 33.42 -16.65
C GLU A 784 11.63 34.42 -16.93
N VAL A 785 12.80 34.36 -16.28
CA VAL A 785 13.95 35.24 -16.65
C VAL A 785 14.52 34.94 -18.04
N ALA A 786 14.54 33.67 -18.47
CA ALA A 786 15.01 33.26 -19.78
C ALA A 786 14.17 33.80 -20.97
N THR A 787 12.91 34.22 -20.74
CA THR A 787 11.98 34.60 -21.82
C THR A 787 11.42 36.03 -21.76
N ARG A 788 11.64 36.76 -20.65
CA ARG A 788 11.12 38.12 -20.49
C ARG A 788 12.10 39.24 -20.88
N PRO A 789 11.67 40.23 -21.69
CA PRO A 789 12.46 41.41 -21.99
C PRO A 789 12.47 42.46 -20.86
N ASP A 790 11.62 42.35 -19.82
CA ASP A 790 11.52 43.30 -18.70
C ASP A 790 11.81 42.66 -17.32
N TRP A 791 12.99 42.98 -16.78
CA TRP A 791 13.60 42.37 -15.60
C TRP A 791 12.94 42.75 -14.26
N GLU A 792 11.95 43.66 -14.25
CA GLU A 792 11.46 44.30 -13.01
C GLU A 792 10.54 43.42 -12.12
N HIS A 793 10.23 42.17 -12.50
CA HIS A 793 9.23 41.32 -11.82
C HIS A 793 9.54 39.80 -11.83
N GLY A 794 10.82 39.39 -11.84
CA GLY A 794 11.22 37.99 -12.06
C GLY A 794 10.77 36.98 -10.98
N PHE A 795 10.83 37.33 -9.70
CA PHE A 795 10.63 36.34 -8.63
C PHE A 795 9.18 36.26 -8.09
N ILE A 796 8.61 35.05 -8.09
CA ILE A 796 7.27 34.73 -7.57
C ILE A 796 7.39 34.11 -6.18
N ARG A 797 6.77 34.73 -5.16
CA ARG A 797 6.82 34.19 -3.79
C ARG A 797 6.08 32.85 -3.69
N LYS A 798 6.80 31.77 -3.36
CA LYS A 798 6.23 30.44 -3.11
C LYS A 798 5.96 30.18 -1.63
N GLY A 799 6.74 30.80 -0.74
CA GLY A 799 6.49 30.77 0.70
C GLY A 799 7.59 30.07 1.49
N LEU A 800 7.21 29.18 2.40
CA LEU A 800 8.16 28.44 3.23
C LEU A 800 8.80 27.32 2.40
N TYR A 801 10.13 27.24 2.44
CA TYR A 801 10.89 26.15 1.84
C TYR A 801 11.23 25.09 2.89
N ALA A 802 11.78 25.51 4.05
CA ALA A 802 12.20 24.63 5.16
C ALA A 802 12.27 25.38 6.51
N ASP A 803 12.01 24.71 7.64
CA ASP A 803 12.10 25.27 9.02
C ASP A 803 12.57 24.28 10.12
N HIS A 804 13.47 23.35 9.76
CA HIS A 804 13.86 22.17 10.55
C HIS A 804 14.56 22.41 11.92
N LEU A 805 14.82 23.64 12.34
CA LEU A 805 15.36 23.94 13.69
C LEU A 805 14.27 24.01 14.79
N LYS A 806 13.00 23.71 14.48
CA LYS A 806 11.83 23.91 15.37
C LYS A 806 11.23 22.67 16.02
N ASP A 807 11.94 21.54 16.16
CA ASP A 807 11.41 20.37 16.90
C ASP A 807 12.06 20.13 18.30
N PRO A 808 11.65 20.88 19.36
CA PRO A 808 12.21 20.77 20.71
C PRO A 808 11.29 20.02 21.70
N ALA A 809 11.16 18.70 21.61
CA ALA A 809 10.53 17.89 22.68
C ALA A 809 11.24 16.55 22.95
N ALA A 810 12.11 16.56 23.96
CA ALA A 810 12.90 15.44 24.49
C ALA A 810 12.08 14.22 24.94
N PHE A 811 12.34 13.03 24.38
CA PHE A 811 11.90 11.72 24.91
C PHE A 811 12.70 10.54 24.31
N ALA A 812 13.12 9.57 25.14
CA ALA A 812 13.78 8.34 24.69
C ALA A 812 12.82 7.55 23.80
N ARG A 813 13.17 7.41 22.51
CA ARG A 813 12.45 6.56 21.55
C ARG A 813 13.15 5.21 21.52
N THR A 814 12.39 4.12 21.57
CA THR A 814 12.93 2.75 21.46
C THR A 814 12.49 2.13 20.15
N VAL A 815 13.41 1.43 19.49
CA VAL A 815 13.10 0.62 18.30
C VAL A 815 12.67 -0.77 18.74
N HIS A 816 11.67 -1.31 18.05
CA HIS A 816 11.20 -2.68 18.17
C HIS A 816 11.09 -3.27 16.77
N PHE A 817 11.20 -4.60 16.71
CA PHE A 817 10.94 -5.39 15.51
C PHE A 817 9.78 -6.33 15.89
N ALA A 818 8.67 -6.24 15.17
CA ALA A 818 7.42 -6.90 15.50
C ALA A 818 6.62 -7.14 14.22
N ASP A 819 5.98 -8.29 14.07
CA ASP A 819 5.14 -8.60 12.90
C ASP A 819 3.76 -7.95 13.06
N MET A 820 3.58 -6.75 12.51
CA MET A 820 2.40 -5.92 12.75
C MET A 820 1.27 -6.18 11.75
N ASP A 821 1.52 -6.94 10.68
CA ASP A 821 0.55 -7.30 9.65
C ASP A 821 0.39 -8.81 9.39
N ALA A 822 1.05 -9.64 10.19
CA ALA A 822 0.95 -11.10 10.24
C ALA A 822 1.43 -11.80 8.96
N ASP A 823 2.40 -11.20 8.24
CA ASP A 823 2.97 -11.77 7.01
C ASP A 823 4.17 -12.71 7.26
N GLY A 824 4.62 -12.77 8.52
CA GLY A 824 5.66 -13.66 9.02
C GLY A 824 7.06 -13.05 9.02
N ASP A 825 7.22 -11.80 8.59
CA ASP A 825 8.47 -11.06 8.77
C ASP A 825 8.30 -9.86 9.74
N ALA A 826 9.40 -9.38 10.30
CA ALA A 826 9.36 -8.41 11.37
C ALA A 826 9.42 -6.96 10.85
N ASP A 827 8.42 -6.17 11.24
CA ASP A 827 8.33 -4.76 10.90
C ASP A 827 9.15 -3.85 11.80
N TYR A 828 9.51 -2.68 11.28
CA TYR A 828 10.26 -1.70 12.04
C TYR A 828 9.32 -0.74 12.78
N VAL A 829 9.32 -0.81 14.12
CA VAL A 829 8.43 -0.01 14.98
C VAL A 829 9.23 0.93 15.88
N VAL A 830 8.83 2.19 15.92
CA VAL A 830 9.42 3.23 16.79
C VAL A 830 8.41 3.63 17.84
N VAL A 831 8.78 3.49 19.11
CA VAL A 831 7.93 3.87 20.24
C VAL A 831 8.48 5.10 20.94
N GLY A 832 7.66 6.14 21.08
CA GLY A 832 7.94 7.34 21.85
C GLY A 832 7.62 7.20 23.34
N SER A 833 7.97 8.21 24.14
CA SER A 833 7.84 8.12 25.62
C SER A 833 6.42 8.00 26.15
N LYS A 834 5.41 8.46 25.40
CA LYS A 834 4.02 8.28 25.79
C LYS A 834 3.53 6.92 25.31
N GLY A 835 4.40 6.10 24.73
CA GLY A 835 4.06 4.83 24.12
C GLY A 835 3.45 5.00 22.72
N GLU A 836 3.43 6.21 22.16
CA GLU A 836 2.99 6.42 20.80
C GLU A 836 3.93 5.66 19.84
N ALA A 837 3.38 4.94 18.86
CA ALA A 837 4.16 4.06 17.99
C ALA A 837 3.99 4.46 16.52
N TRP A 838 5.10 4.46 15.79
CA TRP A 838 5.14 4.61 14.34
C TRP A 838 5.69 3.33 13.69
N GLY A 839 5.02 2.86 12.65
CA GLY A 839 5.35 1.62 11.96
C GLY A 839 5.87 1.85 10.54
N TRP A 840 6.79 0.99 10.14
CA TRP A 840 7.22 0.79 8.78
C TRP A 840 7.10 -0.69 8.45
N ARG A 841 6.27 -1.01 7.45
CA ARG A 841 6.11 -2.36 6.96
C ARG A 841 7.37 -2.81 6.24
N ASN A 842 7.81 -4.03 6.53
CA ASN A 842 8.86 -4.69 5.79
C ASN A 842 8.33 -5.22 4.45
N ASP A 843 8.91 -4.80 3.33
CA ASP A 843 8.57 -5.27 1.98
C ASP A 843 9.82 -5.84 1.32
N ASP A 844 10.34 -6.91 1.94
CA ASP A 844 11.58 -7.63 1.62
C ASP A 844 12.89 -6.88 1.89
N VAL A 845 13.08 -6.35 3.11
CA VAL A 845 14.34 -5.66 3.49
C VAL A 845 15.57 -6.57 3.34
N ALA A 846 15.38 -7.88 3.50
CA ALA A 846 16.40 -8.91 3.32
C ALA A 846 17.02 -8.92 1.90
N GLU A 847 16.25 -8.51 0.88
CA GLU A 847 16.71 -8.45 -0.52
C GLU A 847 16.95 -7.02 -1.01
N ARG A 848 16.07 -6.09 -0.61
CA ARG A 848 16.02 -4.72 -1.14
C ARG A 848 16.72 -3.69 -0.26
N GLY A 849 17.17 -4.07 0.93
CA GLY A 849 17.87 -3.19 1.87
C GLY A 849 16.99 -2.02 2.31
N THR A 850 17.59 -0.85 2.54
CA THR A 850 16.90 0.32 3.13
C THR A 850 15.67 0.82 2.37
N ASN A 851 15.52 0.47 1.10
CA ASN A 851 14.42 0.93 0.24
C ASN A 851 13.16 0.05 0.33
N ALA A 852 13.19 -1.00 1.15
CA ALA A 852 12.09 -1.92 1.36
C ALA A 852 11.07 -1.44 2.40
N TRP A 853 11.42 -0.47 3.24
CA TRP A 853 10.52 -0.03 4.31
C TRP A 853 9.39 0.84 3.77
N ILE A 854 8.15 0.40 3.95
CA ILE A 854 6.95 1.18 3.61
C ILE A 854 6.47 1.89 4.87
N ARG A 855 6.48 3.22 4.85
CA ARG A 855 6.05 4.00 6.01
C ARG A 855 4.54 3.93 6.19
N MET A 856 4.08 3.24 7.24
CA MET A 856 2.65 3.17 7.63
C MET A 856 2.20 4.38 8.44
N GLY A 857 3.15 5.09 9.07
CA GLY A 857 2.88 6.30 9.84
C GLY A 857 2.59 6.01 11.30
N LEU A 858 1.72 6.81 11.94
CA LEU A 858 1.36 6.63 13.35
C LEU A 858 0.40 5.44 13.48
N ILE A 859 0.84 4.39 14.17
CA ILE A 859 0.07 3.16 14.36
C ILE A 859 -0.51 3.05 15.77
N ALA A 860 0.05 3.73 16.78
CA ALA A 860 -0.55 3.83 18.11
C ALA A 860 -0.43 5.24 18.70
N GLU A 861 -1.50 5.77 19.31
CA GLU A 861 -1.47 7.09 19.96
C GLU A 861 -0.69 7.11 21.28
N GLY A 862 -0.43 5.93 21.84
CA GLY A 862 0.25 5.74 23.11
C GLY A 862 -0.66 5.79 24.34
N VAL A 863 -0.15 5.27 25.44
CA VAL A 863 -0.87 4.98 26.69
C VAL A 863 -0.32 5.74 27.89
N THR A 864 0.69 6.58 27.66
CA THR A 864 1.46 7.33 28.66
C THR A 864 1.96 6.43 29.81
N PRO A 865 2.84 5.46 29.52
CA PRO A 865 3.34 4.53 30.53
C PRO A 865 4.03 5.29 31.66
N SER A 866 3.88 4.80 32.89
CA SER A 866 4.63 5.31 34.02
C SER A 866 6.12 4.97 33.90
N THR A 867 6.96 5.59 34.72
CA THR A 867 8.42 5.28 34.78
C THR A 867 8.76 3.85 35.22
N ALA A 868 7.75 3.06 35.62
CA ALA A 868 7.89 1.65 35.95
C ALA A 868 7.30 0.74 34.88
N GLU A 869 6.78 1.31 33.78
CA GLU A 869 6.17 0.57 32.68
C GLU A 869 6.98 0.77 31.40
N ARG A 870 7.07 -0.30 30.61
CA ARG A 870 7.65 -0.27 29.26
C ARG A 870 6.71 -0.92 28.26
N ILE A 871 6.90 -0.57 26.99
CA ILE A 871 6.16 -1.12 25.86
C ILE A 871 6.90 -2.35 25.33
N VAL A 872 6.14 -3.39 24.98
CA VAL A 872 6.60 -4.65 24.39
C VAL A 872 5.60 -5.05 23.31
N PHE A 873 6.08 -5.67 22.25
CA PHE A 873 5.26 -6.31 21.22
C PHE A 873 5.41 -7.83 21.32
N ALA A 874 4.29 -8.55 21.19
CA ALA A 874 4.22 -10.01 21.23
C ALA A 874 2.82 -10.49 20.85
N ASP A 875 2.71 -11.52 20.00
CA ASP A 875 1.47 -12.22 19.67
C ASP A 875 0.96 -13.05 20.85
N TYR A 876 0.12 -12.44 21.72
CA TYR A 876 -0.33 -13.11 22.94
C TYR A 876 -1.56 -14.01 22.73
N ASP A 877 -2.27 -13.92 21.60
CA ASP A 877 -3.49 -14.71 21.36
C ASP A 877 -3.40 -15.67 20.16
N GLY A 878 -2.34 -15.59 19.38
CA GLY A 878 -1.90 -16.55 18.36
C GLY A 878 -2.53 -16.31 17.00
N ASP A 879 -2.94 -15.07 16.71
CA ASP A 879 -3.52 -14.70 15.42
C ASP A 879 -2.46 -14.34 14.36
N GLY A 880 -1.20 -14.21 14.78
CA GLY A 880 -0.04 -13.85 13.99
C GLY A 880 0.30 -12.35 14.02
N TYR A 881 -0.54 -11.51 14.61
CA TYR A 881 -0.26 -10.09 14.76
C TYR A 881 0.41 -9.83 16.13
N ASP A 882 1.53 -9.12 16.13
CA ASP A 882 2.13 -8.70 17.38
C ASP A 882 1.30 -7.61 18.07
N ASP A 883 0.96 -7.86 19.34
CA ASP A 883 0.09 -7.00 20.12
C ASP A 883 0.85 -5.96 20.95
N TYR A 884 0.20 -4.82 21.22
CA TYR A 884 0.79 -3.76 22.03
C TYR A 884 0.63 -4.06 23.52
N LEU A 885 1.74 -4.38 24.19
CA LEU A 885 1.77 -4.73 25.62
C LEU A 885 2.44 -3.65 26.47
N VAL A 886 1.89 -3.41 27.65
CA VAL A 886 2.45 -2.52 28.67
C VAL A 886 2.80 -3.33 29.91
N VAL A 887 4.10 -3.49 30.16
CA VAL A 887 4.65 -4.34 31.23
C VAL A 887 5.17 -3.49 32.36
N ASN A 888 4.75 -3.76 33.59
CA ASN A 888 5.28 -3.12 34.78
C ASN A 888 6.55 -3.83 35.30
N ASP A 889 7.72 -3.19 35.18
CA ASP A 889 9.01 -3.78 35.56
C ASP A 889 9.19 -4.02 37.06
N ARG A 890 8.29 -3.52 37.92
CA ARG A 890 8.38 -3.76 39.38
C ARG A 890 7.65 -5.01 39.84
N ASN A 891 6.66 -5.49 39.09
CA ASN A 891 5.81 -6.59 39.52
C ASN A 891 5.37 -7.52 38.39
N GLY A 892 5.66 -7.20 37.14
CA GLY A 892 5.31 -7.96 35.96
C GLY A 892 3.83 -7.90 35.56
N ALA A 893 3.02 -7.02 36.15
CA ALA A 893 1.66 -6.84 35.67
C ALA A 893 1.68 -6.33 34.21
N THR A 894 0.92 -6.97 33.33
CA THR A 894 0.89 -6.66 31.90
C THR A 894 -0.53 -6.32 31.45
N ARG A 895 -0.66 -5.23 30.70
CA ARG A 895 -1.89 -4.84 30.01
C ARG A 895 -1.69 -4.97 28.50
N ALA A 896 -2.74 -5.34 27.78
CA ALA A 896 -2.68 -5.60 26.35
C ALA A 896 -3.70 -4.78 25.56
N TRP A 897 -3.32 -4.44 24.34
CA TRP A 897 -4.19 -3.96 23.28
C TRP A 897 -3.99 -4.88 22.09
N HIS A 898 -5.10 -5.47 21.68
CA HIS A 898 -5.15 -6.41 20.58
C HIS A 898 -5.01 -5.68 19.25
N ASN A 899 -4.14 -6.17 18.36
CA ASN A 899 -3.93 -5.66 17.02
C ASN A 899 -5.00 -6.21 16.07
N GLU A 900 -5.91 -5.36 15.58
CA GLU A 900 -6.94 -5.75 14.60
C GLU A 900 -6.55 -5.33 13.16
N GLY A 901 -5.26 -5.32 12.82
CA GLY A 901 -4.72 -4.91 11.52
C GLY A 901 -4.35 -3.41 11.47
N VAL A 902 -3.40 -2.99 12.30
CA VAL A 902 -3.03 -1.57 12.48
C VAL A 902 -2.33 -0.93 11.29
N PHE A 903 -1.72 -1.72 10.41
CA PHE A 903 -1.12 -1.22 9.17
C PHE A 903 -2.17 -0.85 8.11
N THR A 904 -3.31 -1.54 8.09
CA THR A 904 -4.44 -1.21 7.22
C THR A 904 -5.35 -0.14 7.83
N LYS A 905 -5.65 -0.25 9.13
CA LYS A 905 -6.70 0.54 9.81
C LYS A 905 -6.15 1.71 10.66
N GLY A 906 -4.82 1.83 10.79
CA GLY A 906 -4.17 2.87 11.59
C GLY A 906 -4.47 2.77 13.09
N VAL A 907 -4.38 3.91 13.79
CA VAL A 907 -4.49 3.97 15.28
C VAL A 907 -5.79 3.43 15.88
N THR A 908 -6.85 3.28 15.07
CA THR A 908 -8.16 2.81 15.55
C THR A 908 -8.28 1.28 15.66
N ALA A 909 -7.30 0.52 15.16
CA ALA A 909 -7.30 -0.95 15.20
C ALA A 909 -6.80 -1.56 16.52
N TRP A 910 -6.60 -0.75 17.57
CA TRP A 910 -6.24 -1.25 18.89
C TRP A 910 -7.45 -1.44 19.79
N THR A 911 -7.76 -2.70 20.13
CA THR A 911 -8.79 -3.02 21.12
C THR A 911 -8.17 -3.32 22.49
N SER A 912 -8.45 -2.47 23.48
CA SER A 912 -7.93 -2.69 24.84
C SER A 912 -8.53 -3.94 25.49
N ARG A 913 -7.69 -4.88 25.89
CA ARG A 913 -8.08 -6.11 26.59
C ARG A 913 -7.94 -6.00 28.11
N GLY A 914 -7.46 -4.87 28.63
CA GLY A 914 -7.27 -4.67 30.05
C GLY A 914 -6.02 -5.40 30.56
N THR A 915 -6.11 -6.11 31.69
CA THR A 915 -4.96 -6.81 32.29
C THR A 915 -4.90 -8.24 31.76
N MET A 916 -3.84 -8.59 31.02
CA MET A 916 -3.61 -9.97 30.53
C MET A 916 -2.81 -10.82 31.53
N ALA A 917 -1.98 -10.18 32.38
CA ALA A 917 -1.20 -10.87 33.40
C ALA A 917 -1.11 -10.01 34.67
N HIS A 918 -1.35 -10.64 35.82
CA HIS A 918 -1.29 -9.94 37.11
C HIS A 918 0.13 -9.75 37.66
N GLY A 919 1.11 -10.43 37.07
CA GLY A 919 2.50 -10.42 37.52
C GLY A 919 2.77 -11.43 38.65
N PRO A 920 3.58 -12.47 38.42
CA PRO A 920 3.95 -13.43 39.46
C PRO A 920 4.94 -12.81 40.46
N ALA A 921 5.00 -13.33 41.68
CA ALA A 921 5.92 -12.82 42.71
C ALA A 921 7.41 -12.84 42.27
N ALA A 922 7.78 -13.74 41.36
CA ALA A 922 9.12 -13.81 40.79
C ALA A 922 9.50 -12.54 40.00
N ALA A 923 8.53 -11.88 39.35
CA ALA A 923 8.76 -10.69 38.54
C ALA A 923 9.16 -9.46 39.39
N ALA A 924 8.96 -9.49 40.71
CA ALA A 924 9.47 -8.43 41.60
C ALA A 924 11.01 -8.39 41.69
N HIS A 925 11.67 -9.45 41.23
CA HIS A 925 13.12 -9.61 41.30
C HIS A 925 13.72 -10.04 39.96
N GLY A 926 12.94 -10.08 38.89
CA GLY A 926 13.35 -10.53 37.57
C GLY A 926 12.74 -9.66 36.48
N GLU A 927 13.11 -9.95 35.24
CA GLU A 927 12.67 -9.22 34.06
C GLU A 927 11.67 -10.06 33.27
N VAL A 928 10.56 -9.44 32.88
CA VAL A 928 9.50 -10.11 32.11
C VAL A 928 9.85 -10.15 30.62
N ARG A 929 9.61 -11.28 29.96
CA ARG A 929 9.77 -11.48 28.52
C ARG A 929 8.59 -12.28 27.98
N PHE A 930 8.42 -12.21 26.66
CA PHE A 930 7.45 -12.95 25.87
C PHE A 930 8.20 -13.67 24.76
N ALA A 931 7.82 -14.92 24.51
CA ALA A 931 8.34 -15.77 23.44
C ALA A 931 7.55 -17.09 23.37
N ASP A 932 7.27 -17.59 22.17
CA ASP A 932 6.67 -18.91 21.96
C ASP A 932 7.68 -20.04 22.22
N ILE A 933 7.53 -20.72 23.37
CA ILE A 933 8.43 -21.79 23.80
C ILE A 933 8.03 -23.16 23.24
N ASP A 934 6.79 -23.32 22.76
CA ASP A 934 6.28 -24.61 22.28
C ASP A 934 5.72 -24.63 20.86
N ALA A 935 5.98 -23.58 20.09
CA ALA A 935 5.58 -23.44 18.69
C ALA A 935 4.07 -23.59 18.50
N ASP A 936 3.28 -23.10 19.46
CA ASP A 936 1.81 -23.13 19.38
C ASP A 936 1.20 -21.83 18.83
N GLY A 937 2.05 -20.88 18.45
CA GLY A 937 1.72 -19.58 17.88
C GLY A 937 1.46 -18.51 18.93
N ARG A 938 1.37 -18.84 20.22
CA ARG A 938 1.15 -17.86 21.28
C ARG A 938 2.40 -17.63 22.10
N ASP A 939 2.73 -16.37 22.29
CA ASP A 939 3.81 -15.99 23.16
C ASP A 939 3.52 -16.30 24.64
N ASP A 940 4.50 -16.93 25.28
CA ASP A 940 4.43 -17.32 26.68
C ASP A 940 4.95 -16.25 27.63
N TYR A 941 4.55 -16.31 28.89
CA TYR A 941 5.03 -15.36 29.89
C TYR A 941 6.28 -15.89 30.59
N LEU A 942 7.40 -15.18 30.48
CA LEU A 942 8.67 -15.55 31.08
C LEU A 942 9.15 -14.53 32.12
N VAL A 943 9.78 -15.02 33.18
CA VAL A 943 10.50 -14.20 34.17
C VAL A 943 11.95 -14.66 34.23
N VAL A 944 12.85 -13.77 33.81
CA VAL A 944 14.29 -13.95 33.85
C VAL A 944 14.84 -13.39 35.16
N ALA A 945 15.42 -14.25 35.99
CA ALA A 945 16.05 -13.83 37.24
C ALA A 945 17.46 -13.24 37.00
N PRO A 946 18.05 -12.52 37.97
CA PRO A 946 19.39 -11.93 37.85
C PRO A 946 20.51 -12.97 37.72
N ASP A 947 20.24 -14.24 38.03
CA ASP A 947 21.13 -15.38 37.80
C ASP A 947 20.88 -16.07 36.44
N HIS A 948 20.11 -15.43 35.57
CA HIS A 948 19.70 -15.89 34.24
C HIS A 948 18.85 -17.16 34.23
N SER A 949 18.36 -17.61 35.39
CA SER A 949 17.33 -18.66 35.44
C SER A 949 15.98 -18.12 34.99
N VAL A 950 15.19 -18.97 34.34
CA VAL A 950 13.93 -18.57 33.69
C VAL A 950 12.79 -19.37 34.27
N GLN A 951 11.80 -18.68 34.82
CA GLN A 951 10.48 -19.28 35.10
C GLN A 951 9.54 -18.92 33.96
N ALA A 952 8.79 -19.89 33.45
CA ALA A 952 7.86 -19.68 32.34
C ALA A 952 6.45 -20.19 32.68
N TRP A 953 5.44 -19.52 32.17
CA TRP A 953 4.03 -19.86 32.27
C TRP A 953 3.48 -20.04 30.85
N LYS A 954 3.08 -21.26 30.50
CA LYS A 954 2.49 -21.53 29.19
C LYS A 954 1.19 -20.75 29.00
N ASN A 955 1.05 -20.10 27.86
CA ASN A 955 -0.20 -19.47 27.44
C ASN A 955 -1.21 -20.54 26.99
N GLN A 956 -2.39 -20.57 27.61
CA GLN A 956 -3.46 -21.54 27.31
C GLN A 956 -4.74 -20.87 26.77
N GLY A 957 -4.63 -19.64 26.26
CA GLY A 957 -5.74 -18.86 25.71
C GLY A 957 -6.14 -17.69 26.61
N THR A 958 -5.29 -16.68 26.69
CA THR A 958 -5.44 -15.45 27.50
C THR A 958 -6.39 -14.40 26.88
N ASN A 959 -7.53 -14.82 26.31
CA ASN A 959 -8.42 -13.92 25.54
C ASN A 959 -9.40 -13.11 26.41
N ALA A 960 -9.32 -13.25 27.74
CA ALA A 960 -10.20 -12.61 28.71
C ALA A 960 -9.45 -11.57 29.55
N GLY A 961 -9.98 -10.34 29.62
CA GLY A 961 -9.37 -9.20 30.32
C GLY A 961 -9.30 -9.28 31.85
N ASP A 962 -9.49 -10.49 32.40
CA ASP A 962 -9.36 -10.79 33.82
C ASP A 962 -7.98 -11.32 34.20
N GLY A 963 -7.02 -11.41 33.26
CA GLY A 963 -5.64 -11.80 33.52
C GLY A 963 -5.44 -13.28 33.88
N GLY A 964 -6.37 -14.15 33.46
CA GLY A 964 -6.28 -15.61 33.50
C GLY A 964 -5.75 -16.23 32.20
N GLY A 965 -5.62 -17.57 32.15
CA GLY A 965 -5.17 -18.30 30.96
C GLY A 965 -3.72 -18.82 31.00
N TRP A 966 -3.01 -18.60 32.11
CA TRP A 966 -1.62 -19.04 32.30
C TRP A 966 -1.52 -20.38 33.04
N ALA A 967 -0.70 -21.31 32.53
CA ALA A 967 -0.41 -22.58 33.19
C ALA A 967 0.39 -22.41 34.49
N THR A 968 0.56 -23.49 35.26
CA THR A 968 1.46 -23.47 36.42
C THR A 968 2.92 -23.24 35.99
N PRO A 969 3.70 -22.42 36.71
CA PRO A 969 5.05 -22.10 36.30
C PRO A 969 5.97 -23.32 36.29
N VAL A 970 6.86 -23.35 35.30
CA VAL A 970 7.99 -24.29 35.23
C VAL A 970 9.31 -23.55 35.32
N LEU A 971 10.33 -24.21 35.85
CA LEU A 971 11.72 -23.77 35.68
C LEU A 971 12.17 -24.19 34.29
N LEU A 972 12.16 -23.25 33.35
CA LEU A 972 12.43 -23.48 31.94
C LEU A 972 13.94 -23.59 31.65
N ALA A 973 14.74 -22.69 32.20
CA ALA A 973 16.19 -22.68 31.99
C ALA A 973 16.95 -22.32 33.28
N ARG A 974 18.18 -22.85 33.42
CA ARG A 974 19.09 -22.52 34.53
C ARG A 974 20.56 -22.70 34.10
N PRO A 975 21.20 -21.69 33.52
CA PRO A 975 22.56 -21.82 33.03
C PRO A 975 23.56 -22.07 34.17
N SER A 976 24.48 -23.02 33.98
CA SER A 976 25.49 -23.36 34.99
C SER A 976 26.68 -22.37 35.03
N THR A 977 26.87 -21.58 33.97
CA THR A 977 27.98 -20.63 33.81
C THR A 977 27.55 -19.46 32.94
N TYR A 978 27.66 -18.23 33.45
CA TYR A 978 27.42 -16.97 32.76
C TYR A 978 28.43 -15.90 33.23
N GLY A 979 28.68 -14.91 32.37
CA GLY A 979 29.57 -13.78 32.62
C GLY A 979 28.85 -12.61 33.29
N ALA A 980 29.59 -11.77 33.99
CA ALA A 980 29.04 -10.54 34.57
C ALA A 980 28.62 -9.57 33.46
N GLY A 981 27.36 -9.11 33.50
CA GLY A 981 26.82 -8.17 32.51
C GLY A 981 26.29 -8.82 31.23
N GLN A 982 26.25 -10.15 31.14
CA GLN A 982 25.53 -10.84 30.07
C GLN A 982 24.03 -10.56 30.18
N GLN A 983 23.30 -10.70 29.06
CA GLN A 983 21.86 -10.48 28.98
C GLN A 983 21.16 -11.71 28.38
N THR A 984 20.00 -12.07 28.91
CA THR A 984 19.20 -13.19 28.39
C THR A 984 18.25 -12.70 27.31
N MET A 985 18.18 -13.44 26.21
CA MET A 985 17.30 -13.22 25.07
C MET A 985 16.66 -14.55 24.66
N PHE A 986 15.60 -14.46 23.86
CA PHE A 986 14.89 -15.59 23.27
C PHE A 986 14.73 -15.31 21.78
N ALA A 987 14.93 -16.33 20.95
CA ALA A 987 14.87 -16.22 19.49
C ALA A 987 14.78 -17.60 18.84
N ASN A 988 14.03 -17.76 17.76
CA ASN A 988 14.00 -18.98 16.98
C ASN A 988 15.20 -18.99 16.00
N LEU A 989 16.31 -19.64 16.38
CA LEU A 989 17.55 -19.59 15.59
C LEU A 989 17.66 -20.69 14.53
N ASN A 990 16.75 -21.68 14.56
CA ASN A 990 16.81 -22.90 13.74
C ASN A 990 15.52 -23.17 12.94
N CYS A 991 14.62 -22.19 12.88
CA CYS A 991 13.34 -22.24 12.18
C CYS A 991 12.40 -23.37 12.61
N ASP A 992 12.49 -23.85 13.85
CA ASP A 992 11.61 -24.92 14.33
C ASP A 992 10.34 -24.42 15.02
N GLY A 993 10.13 -23.09 15.01
CA GLY A 993 9.01 -22.39 15.61
C GLY A 993 9.17 -22.15 17.11
N ARG A 994 10.17 -22.77 17.77
CA ARG A 994 10.39 -22.60 19.20
C ARG A 994 11.48 -21.58 19.47
N ALA A 995 11.24 -20.74 20.45
CA ALA A 995 12.26 -19.84 20.92
C ALA A 995 13.39 -20.58 21.65
N ASP A 996 14.62 -20.26 21.25
CA ASP A 996 15.87 -20.75 21.80
C ASP A 996 16.38 -19.84 22.92
N TYR A 997 17.12 -20.42 23.87
CA TYR A 997 17.70 -19.66 24.97
C TYR A 997 19.05 -19.05 24.57
N VAL A 998 19.16 -17.72 24.62
CA VAL A 998 20.35 -16.97 24.18
C VAL A 998 20.93 -16.11 25.30
N LEU A 999 22.26 -16.11 25.42
CA LEU A 999 23.02 -15.16 26.25
C LEU A 999 23.87 -14.25 25.37
N ARG A 1000 23.57 -12.95 25.40
CA ARG A 1000 24.38 -11.88 24.81
C ARG A 1000 25.51 -11.50 25.77
N ASP A 1001 26.71 -11.30 25.23
CA ASP A 1001 27.88 -10.81 25.94
C ASP A 1001 28.35 -9.44 25.41
N PRO A 1002 27.88 -8.33 26.00
CA PRO A 1002 28.27 -6.99 25.57
C PRO A 1002 29.78 -6.73 25.69
N ALA A 1003 30.46 -7.36 26.65
CA ALA A 1003 31.90 -7.21 26.85
C ALA A 1003 32.73 -7.92 25.77
N ALA A 1004 32.14 -8.90 25.09
CA ALA A 1004 32.73 -9.62 23.97
C ALA A 1004 32.10 -9.19 22.64
N ASN A 1005 31.98 -7.88 22.39
CA ASN A 1005 31.43 -7.32 21.16
C ASN A 1005 30.02 -7.83 20.83
N ASN A 1006 29.17 -8.02 21.83
CA ASN A 1006 27.80 -8.55 21.66
C ASN A 1006 27.73 -9.99 21.12
N LEU A 1007 28.74 -10.81 21.40
CA LEU A 1007 28.75 -12.22 21.07
C LEU A 1007 27.54 -12.96 21.67
N LEU A 1008 26.98 -13.93 20.94
CA LEU A 1008 25.84 -14.72 21.39
C LEU A 1008 26.22 -16.17 21.69
N TYR A 1009 25.79 -16.65 22.86
CA TYR A 1009 25.79 -18.06 23.21
C TYR A 1009 24.36 -18.61 23.19
N GLY A 1010 24.11 -19.68 22.44
CA GLY A 1010 22.78 -20.25 22.25
C GLY A 1010 22.66 -21.68 22.75
N TRP A 1011 21.43 -22.04 23.09
CA TRP A 1011 20.96 -23.38 23.42
C TRP A 1011 19.64 -23.62 22.69
N PHE A 1012 19.64 -24.57 21.76
CA PHE A 1012 18.44 -24.89 20.97
C PHE A 1012 17.39 -25.59 21.84
N ASN A 1013 16.14 -25.20 21.71
CA ASN A 1013 15.02 -25.83 22.40
C ASN A 1013 14.75 -27.22 21.80
N LEU A 1014 14.82 -28.26 22.63
CA LEU A 1014 14.59 -29.65 22.20
C LEU A 1014 13.29 -30.23 22.77
N GLY A 1015 12.44 -29.41 23.40
CA GLY A 1015 11.16 -29.86 23.91
C GLY A 1015 10.31 -28.77 24.59
N ASP A 1016 9.22 -28.42 23.91
CA ASP A 1016 7.94 -27.77 24.25
C ASP A 1016 7.65 -27.60 25.76
N PHE A 1017 8.24 -26.62 26.43
CA PHE A 1017 8.07 -26.33 27.89
C PHE A 1017 8.81 -27.20 28.91
N THR A 1018 9.84 -27.92 28.50
CA THR A 1018 10.71 -28.66 29.43
C THR A 1018 12.11 -28.05 29.48
N ASN A 1019 12.85 -28.26 30.56
CA ASN A 1019 14.26 -27.87 30.65
C ASN A 1019 15.14 -28.86 29.83
N ASN A 1020 14.89 -28.93 28.53
CA ASN A 1020 15.53 -29.82 27.58
C ASN A 1020 16.17 -28.99 26.45
N TRP A 1021 17.45 -28.70 26.62
CA TRP A 1021 18.20 -27.79 25.77
C TRP A 1021 19.38 -28.50 25.10
N SER A 1022 19.74 -28.09 23.90
CA SER A 1022 20.96 -28.55 23.25
C SER A 1022 22.22 -28.08 24.02
N PRO A 1023 23.40 -28.67 23.79
CA PRO A 1023 24.63 -28.18 24.40
C PRO A 1023 24.93 -26.73 23.99
N LYS A 1024 25.45 -25.92 24.92
CA LYS A 1024 25.88 -24.53 24.68
C LYS A 1024 26.76 -24.39 23.43
N LYS A 1025 26.39 -23.48 22.53
CA LYS A 1025 27.19 -23.11 21.35
C LYS A 1025 27.45 -21.61 21.29
N LYS A 1026 28.53 -21.21 20.60
CA LYS A 1026 28.67 -19.84 20.10
C LYS A 1026 27.88 -19.74 18.81
N VAL A 1027 26.75 -19.01 18.85
CA VAL A 1027 25.80 -18.90 17.73
C VAL A 1027 26.01 -17.65 16.91
N ALA A 1028 26.63 -16.60 17.47
CA ALA A 1028 27.15 -15.44 16.73
C ALA A 1028 28.49 -15.00 17.33
N HIS A 1029 29.42 -14.48 16.53
CA HIS A 1029 30.73 -14.00 17.03
C HIS A 1029 30.68 -12.59 17.60
N GLY A 1030 29.54 -11.89 17.46
CA GLY A 1030 29.37 -10.51 17.88
C GLY A 1030 29.92 -9.52 16.86
N VAL A 1031 29.41 -8.29 16.92
CA VAL A 1031 29.79 -7.15 16.08
C VAL A 1031 30.36 -6.05 16.98
N ALA A 1032 31.61 -5.68 16.72
CA ALA A 1032 32.29 -4.60 17.42
C ALA A 1032 31.83 -3.25 16.85
N MET A 1033 31.02 -2.53 17.62
CA MET A 1033 30.66 -1.15 17.33
C MET A 1033 31.45 -0.26 18.29
N GLY A 1034 32.09 0.80 17.78
CA GLY A 1034 32.91 1.71 18.59
C GLY A 1034 32.13 2.56 19.60
N PHE A 1035 30.85 2.24 19.83
CA PHE A 1035 29.88 2.93 20.65
C PHE A 1035 28.81 1.93 21.17
N PRO A 1036 28.04 2.28 22.22
CA PRO A 1036 26.98 1.41 22.75
C PRO A 1036 25.90 1.11 21.71
N VAL A 1037 25.43 -0.14 21.67
CA VAL A 1037 24.37 -0.59 20.75
C VAL A 1037 23.39 -1.50 21.46
N ASP A 1038 22.16 -1.54 20.95
CA ASP A 1038 21.16 -2.54 21.30
C ASP A 1038 21.16 -3.68 20.27
N ILE A 1039 20.85 -4.88 20.74
CA ILE A 1039 20.83 -6.09 19.91
C ILE A 1039 19.43 -6.64 19.92
N HIS A 1040 18.88 -6.88 18.73
CA HIS A 1040 17.60 -7.52 18.51
C HIS A 1040 17.79 -8.80 17.71
N LEU A 1041 16.87 -9.75 17.92
CA LEU A 1041 16.75 -10.97 17.14
C LEU A 1041 15.31 -11.00 16.64
N ALA A 1042 15.13 -10.98 15.33
CA ALA A 1042 13.82 -10.97 14.66
C ALA A 1042 13.99 -11.43 13.21
N ASP A 1043 13.02 -12.16 12.66
CA ASP A 1043 13.05 -12.64 11.28
C ASP A 1043 12.70 -11.52 10.28
N LEU A 1044 13.70 -10.98 9.57
CA LEU A 1044 13.46 -9.95 8.55
C LEU A 1044 13.16 -10.52 7.17
N SER A 1045 13.26 -11.85 7.01
CA SER A 1045 13.20 -12.54 5.73
C SER A 1045 11.98 -13.44 5.57
N GLY A 1046 11.22 -13.64 6.65
CA GLY A 1046 10.09 -14.56 6.72
C GLY A 1046 10.49 -16.02 6.55
N ASP A 1047 11.76 -16.39 6.75
CA ASP A 1047 12.25 -17.76 6.59
C ASP A 1047 12.09 -18.63 7.86
N GLY A 1048 11.55 -18.02 8.91
CA GLY A 1048 11.31 -18.57 10.23
C GLY A 1048 12.52 -18.54 11.16
N ALA A 1049 13.70 -18.05 10.72
CA ALA A 1049 14.86 -17.87 11.58
C ALA A 1049 15.11 -16.40 11.92
N ASP A 1050 15.28 -16.13 13.21
CA ASP A 1050 15.60 -14.78 13.66
C ASP A 1050 17.00 -14.34 13.23
N ASP A 1051 17.04 -13.12 12.68
CA ASP A 1051 18.23 -12.45 12.18
C ASP A 1051 18.94 -11.64 13.28
N TYR A 1052 20.23 -11.38 13.11
CA TYR A 1052 21.02 -10.64 14.09
C TYR A 1052 21.02 -9.16 13.76
N LEU A 1053 20.41 -8.34 14.61
CA LEU A 1053 20.23 -6.90 14.39
C LEU A 1053 21.03 -6.09 15.41
N VAL A 1054 21.73 -5.07 14.91
CA VAL A 1054 22.47 -4.08 15.70
C VAL A 1054 21.81 -2.73 15.52
N VAL A 1055 21.21 -2.23 16.59
CA VAL A 1055 20.46 -0.99 16.62
C VAL A 1055 21.25 0.07 17.38
N ASP A 1056 21.35 1.26 16.79
CA ASP A 1056 21.83 2.44 17.48
C ASP A 1056 20.72 2.98 18.41
N PRO A 1057 20.91 2.97 19.74
CA PRO A 1057 19.87 3.36 20.69
C PRO A 1057 19.56 4.87 20.66
N GLU A 1058 20.40 5.70 20.02
CA GLU A 1058 20.20 7.15 19.96
C GLU A 1058 19.31 7.57 18.79
N ASN A 1059 19.48 6.93 17.64
CA ASN A 1059 18.78 7.31 16.40
C ASN A 1059 17.93 6.19 15.81
N GLY A 1060 18.08 4.95 16.24
CA GLY A 1060 17.36 3.78 15.72
C GLY A 1060 17.95 3.18 14.44
N ALA A 1061 19.06 3.72 13.93
CA ALA A 1061 19.73 3.16 12.76
C ALA A 1061 20.09 1.70 13.03
N THR A 1062 19.71 0.82 12.10
CA THR A 1062 19.84 -0.62 12.28
C THR A 1062 20.71 -1.23 11.20
N ARG A 1063 21.62 -2.11 11.60
CA ARG A 1063 22.36 -3.01 10.71
C ARG A 1063 21.94 -4.45 10.96
N ALA A 1064 21.86 -5.25 9.90
CA ALA A 1064 21.36 -6.62 9.98
C ALA A 1064 22.34 -7.63 9.40
N TRP A 1065 22.27 -8.84 9.94
CA TRP A 1065 22.90 -10.03 9.41
C TRP A 1065 21.86 -11.15 9.35
N LEU A 1066 21.59 -11.63 8.13
CA LEU A 1066 20.64 -12.70 7.90
C LEU A 1066 21.17 -14.02 8.48
N ASN A 1067 20.33 -14.74 9.20
CA ASN A 1067 20.64 -16.04 9.74
C ASN A 1067 20.72 -17.04 8.58
N LYS A 1068 21.91 -17.59 8.34
CA LYS A 1068 22.11 -18.68 7.37
C LYS A 1068 22.44 -20.00 8.08
N GLY A 1069 21.91 -20.16 9.28
CA GLY A 1069 22.04 -21.33 10.17
C GLY A 1069 22.97 -21.06 11.35
N GLY A 1070 23.32 -19.79 11.54
CA GLY A 1070 24.18 -19.27 12.59
C GLY A 1070 25.56 -19.91 12.64
N ASN A 1071 26.32 -19.58 13.68
CA ASN A 1071 27.52 -20.31 14.04
C ASN A 1071 27.17 -21.54 14.91
N GLN A 1072 28.02 -22.56 14.88
CA GLN A 1072 27.86 -23.79 15.70
C GLN A 1072 29.17 -24.16 16.41
N ALA A 1073 29.97 -23.16 16.78
CA ALA A 1073 31.29 -23.39 17.35
C ALA A 1073 31.20 -23.80 18.83
N ASP A 1074 32.08 -24.73 19.23
CA ASP A 1074 32.22 -25.09 20.64
C ASP A 1074 32.70 -23.86 21.46
N PRO A 1075 32.16 -23.66 22.67
CA PRO A 1075 32.38 -22.42 23.43
C PRO A 1075 33.84 -22.20 23.87
N GLY A 1076 34.69 -23.24 23.85
CA GLY A 1076 36.12 -23.17 24.17
C GLY A 1076 36.41 -23.12 25.66
#